data_AF-A0A414L0K1-F1
#
_entry.id   AF-A0A414L0K1-F1
#
_cell.length_a   1.000
_cell.length_b   1.000
_cell.length_c   1.000
_cell.angle_alpha   90.00
_cell.angle_beta   90.00
_cell.angle_gamma   90.00
#
_symmetry.space_group_name_H-M   'P 1'
#
loop_
_entity.id
_entity.type
_entity.pdbx_description
1 polymer ?
#
loop_
_entity_poly.entity_id
_entity_poly.type
_entity_poly.pdbx_seq_one_letter_code
_entity_poly.pdbx_strand_id
1 'polypeptide(L)'
;MKANTIILSIIFSAILSIHFLYGQVNIPDKQIPHPRILLTEEEKTQLVKNVSSDSIWSVLQQNTLEACDQLLITTPLKRKLEGIRLLGTSREVLYRIFMLSYAYRTTTESKYAKRAKAELLAVSQYSDWNPTHFLDVAEMTLAVSIGYDWLYNTLDKDSRKIIRNAILEKGINPSLNNQYNGFLTRENNWNQVCNTAMAYGAIAIMEDQPKLAKEIIERSIESIRKPMKRYGPDGAYPEGYGYWHYGTTYNVMLLALLKQMYGTDFGLSDIPGFTKSAYYIMHMIGPTLQPFNFGDSDAGIRLNTSMFWFAKEMNDPSLLNYEINYLLNLKKYNYEQYSRMLPSIFLFGHNFKLNKVNTDRLPLTFVAQNETPVSLMRTAWGTKDAIYVGIKGGMPSDNTHNHLDQGSFVIDALGVRWAIDLGPQDYGSLEKHGLSIWDVTQNSDRWKIFRYTNLAHNVFTINDKLFDVKGYAKIKSHKNTPKLKETLIDLSSLYNGHLAYASRYIAIVNEEYIEIKDEVRTNTEPADLSWQMLTKAKVKTVDGGFFLIQDEKSIFVSVPAGTEPFVTPATSVKNFDAPNPGVSIIGYKIKLTSQTTQTLTVRLFPQSIDKIQEICDRVATWQINHQASAKHHALDWTNGAWYKGLSEWAKEVRKETYFDFLKAQGERHGYNVYYRPYHADDICVSQMYLELYKRYGDKEFITHTIERLDYVINNPSKAPLAKNHPKGRDERWSWCDALFMAPPVYAGLYTLTGNKKYVDFMDKEFKECTDSLYDKSAKLYFRDCTKINLREANGEKQFWARGNGWVLASIPIILDNLPKDYHNRQYYINLFKDLAEGILKTQDDRGSWHASLLDSDSYPLPENSASAFFCYGIAWGIRNGLLDRRTYMEPVLRAWATLCSYIHKDGKMGYIQPVGHDPKPADENTTDVYGIGAFLLAGSEIMKLEKNNQK
;
A
#
# COMPACT_ATOMS: atom_id res chain seq x y z
N MET A 1 -11.90 58.85 -21.36
CA MET A 1 -11.75 58.11 -22.63
C MET A 1 -10.65 57.02 -22.59
N LYS A 2 -10.51 56.28 -21.49
CA LYS A 2 -9.44 55.24 -21.32
C LYS A 2 -9.90 53.94 -20.62
N ALA A 3 -11.20 53.76 -20.36
CA ALA A 3 -11.73 52.50 -19.79
C ALA A 3 -12.32 51.56 -20.86
N ASN A 4 -12.91 52.11 -21.93
CA ASN A 4 -13.56 51.31 -22.97
C ASN A 4 -12.56 50.63 -23.94
N THR A 5 -11.31 51.11 -24.02
CA THR A 5 -10.29 50.54 -24.92
C THR A 5 -9.63 49.27 -24.36
N ILE A 6 -9.60 49.12 -23.03
CA ILE A 6 -9.01 47.95 -22.36
C ILE A 6 -10.01 46.78 -22.34
N ILE A 7 -11.31 47.07 -22.15
CA ILE A 7 -12.37 46.06 -22.21
C ILE A 7 -12.55 45.53 -23.64
N LEU A 8 -12.45 46.39 -24.67
CA LEU A 8 -12.47 45.90 -26.06
C LEU A 8 -11.25 45.04 -26.40
N SER A 9 -10.05 45.34 -25.86
CA SER A 9 -8.84 44.53 -26.14
C SER A 9 -8.86 43.16 -25.47
N ILE A 10 -9.49 43.05 -24.29
CA ILE A 10 -9.66 41.77 -23.58
C ILE A 10 -10.78 40.93 -24.23
N ILE A 11 -11.86 41.56 -24.71
CA ILE A 11 -12.92 40.88 -25.46
C ILE A 11 -12.43 40.48 -26.85
N PHE A 12 -11.61 41.28 -27.55
CA PHE A 12 -11.01 40.89 -28.82
C PHE A 12 -10.00 39.74 -28.66
N SER A 13 -9.23 39.71 -27.57
CA SER A 13 -8.30 38.62 -27.26
C SER A 13 -9.04 37.32 -26.87
N ALA A 14 -10.19 37.43 -26.19
CA ALA A 14 -11.05 36.30 -25.87
C ALA A 14 -11.81 35.77 -27.12
N ILE A 15 -12.19 36.64 -28.05
CA ILE A 15 -12.86 36.24 -29.31
C ILE A 15 -11.85 35.63 -30.31
N LEU A 16 -10.59 36.09 -30.32
CA LEU A 16 -9.51 35.47 -31.11
C LEU A 16 -9.05 34.11 -30.55
N SER A 17 -9.12 33.89 -29.23
CA SER A 17 -8.83 32.59 -28.63
C SER A 17 -9.98 31.58 -28.78
N ILE A 18 -11.21 32.05 -29.01
CA ILE A 18 -12.35 31.18 -29.34
C ILE A 18 -12.42 30.83 -30.84
N HIS A 19 -11.88 31.68 -31.74
CA HIS A 19 -11.83 31.39 -33.18
C HIS A 19 -10.72 30.40 -33.61
N PHE A 20 -9.75 30.09 -32.74
CA PHE A 20 -8.72 29.07 -33.04
C PHE A 20 -9.16 27.62 -32.80
N LEU A 21 -10.36 27.40 -32.26
CA LEU A 21 -10.83 26.05 -31.90
C LEU A 21 -11.48 25.26 -33.06
N TYR A 22 -11.73 25.89 -34.22
CA TYR A 22 -12.31 25.24 -35.41
C TYR A 22 -11.80 25.79 -36.75
N GLY A 23 -10.60 26.40 -36.78
CA GLY A 23 -9.93 26.75 -38.03
C GLY A 23 -9.24 25.52 -38.62
N GLN A 24 -9.37 25.30 -39.94
CA GLN A 24 -8.62 24.29 -40.68
C GLN A 24 -7.11 24.42 -40.37
N VAL A 25 -6.46 23.35 -39.93
CA VAL A 25 -5.02 23.37 -39.67
C VAL A 25 -4.33 23.56 -41.02
N ASN A 26 -3.70 24.70 -41.25
CA ASN A 26 -2.94 24.95 -42.47
C ASN A 26 -1.45 24.75 -42.19
N ILE A 27 -0.87 23.67 -42.69
CA ILE A 27 0.58 23.42 -42.54
C ILE A 27 1.35 24.05 -43.72
N PRO A 28 2.53 24.66 -43.46
CA PRO A 28 3.34 25.27 -44.52
C PRO A 28 3.96 24.20 -45.42
N ASP A 29 4.08 24.49 -46.71
CA ASP A 29 4.81 23.64 -47.64
C ASP A 29 6.30 23.62 -47.25
N LYS A 30 6.87 22.43 -47.12
CA LYS A 30 8.29 22.23 -46.79
C LYS A 30 8.92 21.21 -47.73
N GLN A 31 10.12 21.50 -48.20
CA GLN A 31 10.99 20.52 -48.83
C GLN A 31 12.20 20.30 -47.91
N ILE A 32 12.23 19.16 -47.24
CA ILE A 32 13.31 18.80 -46.31
C ILE A 32 13.96 17.51 -46.85
N PRO A 33 15.28 17.48 -47.08
CA PRO A 33 15.95 16.28 -47.58
C PRO A 33 15.94 15.16 -46.54
N HIS A 34 16.06 13.91 -47.01
CA HIS A 34 16.26 12.75 -46.14
C HIS A 34 17.68 12.75 -45.53
N PRO A 35 17.87 12.25 -44.29
CA PRO A 35 16.82 11.83 -43.36
C PRO A 35 16.14 13.03 -42.67
N ARG A 36 14.82 12.98 -42.54
CA ARG A 36 14.00 14.07 -41.99
C ARG A 36 13.11 13.66 -40.82
N ILE A 37 12.96 12.37 -40.51
CA ILE A 37 12.11 11.89 -39.43
C ILE A 37 12.91 11.77 -38.14
N LEU A 38 12.62 12.61 -37.14
CA LEU A 38 13.10 12.63 -35.74
C LEU A 38 14.62 12.72 -35.47
N LEU A 39 15.45 12.15 -36.33
CA LEU A 39 16.90 12.10 -36.18
C LEU A 39 17.52 12.72 -37.42
N THR A 40 17.57 14.05 -37.45
CA THR A 40 18.32 14.81 -38.46
C THR A 40 19.82 14.57 -38.33
N GLU A 41 20.62 15.01 -39.30
CA GLU A 41 22.08 14.85 -39.24
C GLU A 41 22.74 15.63 -38.09
N GLU A 42 22.16 16.78 -37.73
CA GLU A 42 22.58 17.57 -36.57
C GLU A 42 22.27 16.83 -35.25
N GLU A 43 21.04 16.39 -35.06
CA GLU A 43 20.61 15.64 -33.88
C GLU A 43 21.39 14.34 -33.71
N LYS A 44 21.67 13.63 -34.81
CA LYS A 44 22.51 12.42 -34.81
C LYS A 44 23.89 12.70 -34.22
N THR A 45 24.53 13.79 -34.67
CA THR A 45 25.87 14.17 -34.20
C THR A 45 25.86 14.45 -32.69
N GLN A 46 24.84 15.17 -32.21
CA GLN A 46 24.69 15.47 -30.80
C GLN A 46 24.36 14.23 -29.95
N LEU A 47 23.49 13.34 -30.45
CA LEU A 47 23.14 12.09 -29.79
C LEU A 47 24.38 11.21 -29.61
N VAL A 48 25.14 10.94 -30.68
CA VAL A 48 26.35 10.09 -30.62
C VAL A 48 27.35 10.65 -29.61
N LYS A 49 27.60 11.97 -29.65
CA LYS A 49 28.49 12.64 -28.70
C LYS A 49 28.02 12.46 -27.25
N ASN A 50 26.75 12.71 -26.97
CA ASN A 50 26.21 12.62 -25.62
C ASN A 50 26.22 11.19 -25.08
N VAL A 51 25.80 10.23 -25.91
CA VAL A 51 25.80 8.81 -25.54
C VAL A 51 27.22 8.31 -25.27
N SER A 52 28.20 8.69 -26.09
CA SER A 52 29.61 8.29 -25.89
C SER A 52 30.29 8.94 -24.69
N SER A 53 29.78 10.09 -24.21
CA SER A 53 30.39 10.86 -23.11
C SER A 53 29.74 10.60 -21.75
N ASP A 54 28.75 9.71 -21.68
CA ASP A 54 28.05 9.34 -20.46
C ASP A 54 28.07 7.83 -20.25
N SER A 55 28.56 7.39 -19.09
CA SER A 55 28.77 5.96 -18.82
C SER A 55 27.49 5.15 -18.80
N ILE A 56 26.36 5.72 -18.36
CA ILE A 56 25.07 5.00 -18.32
C ILE A 56 24.53 4.88 -19.75
N TRP A 57 24.49 5.99 -20.49
CA TRP A 57 24.02 5.95 -21.88
C TRP A 57 24.88 5.04 -22.76
N SER A 58 26.19 5.03 -22.54
CA SER A 58 27.12 4.14 -23.25
C SER A 58 26.80 2.66 -23.01
N VAL A 59 26.49 2.26 -21.77
CA VAL A 59 26.06 0.88 -21.45
C VAL A 59 24.72 0.56 -22.11
N LEU A 60 23.73 1.45 -22.03
CA LEU A 60 22.43 1.23 -22.68
C LEU A 60 22.58 1.10 -24.20
N GLN A 61 23.45 1.91 -24.81
CA GLN A 61 23.78 1.84 -26.23
C GLN A 61 24.42 0.50 -26.58
N GLN A 62 25.45 0.08 -25.84
CA GLN A 62 26.13 -1.19 -26.09
C GLN A 62 25.14 -2.35 -26.08
N ASN A 63 24.33 -2.44 -25.05
CA ASN A 63 23.38 -3.52 -24.94
C ASN A 63 22.27 -3.47 -26.03
N THR A 64 21.91 -2.26 -26.49
CA THR A 64 21.00 -2.07 -27.63
C THR A 64 21.64 -2.56 -28.93
N LEU A 65 22.93 -2.32 -29.13
CA LEU A 65 23.68 -2.82 -30.29
C LEU A 65 23.86 -4.35 -30.25
N GLU A 66 24.11 -4.93 -29.07
CA GLU A 66 24.15 -6.40 -28.89
C GLU A 66 22.81 -7.05 -29.29
N ALA A 67 21.68 -6.44 -28.93
CA ALA A 67 20.36 -6.88 -29.40
C ALA A 67 20.22 -6.75 -30.93
N CYS A 68 20.77 -5.69 -31.53
CA CYS A 68 20.80 -5.55 -33.00
C CYS A 68 21.66 -6.62 -33.68
N ASP A 69 22.78 -7.02 -33.08
CA ASP A 69 23.63 -8.10 -33.60
C ASP A 69 22.87 -9.44 -33.65
N GLN A 70 22.02 -9.73 -32.65
CA GLN A 70 21.16 -10.92 -32.67
C GLN A 70 20.16 -10.91 -33.83
N LEU A 71 19.71 -9.73 -34.28
CA LEU A 71 18.81 -9.61 -35.41
C LEU A 71 19.48 -9.93 -36.75
N LEU A 72 20.80 -9.82 -36.86
CA LEU A 72 21.54 -10.05 -38.10
C LEU A 72 21.43 -11.50 -38.60
N ILE A 73 21.28 -12.47 -37.70
CA ILE A 73 21.18 -13.90 -38.02
C ILE A 73 19.75 -14.39 -38.23
N THR A 74 18.75 -13.54 -37.94
CA THR A 74 17.34 -13.88 -38.20
C THR A 74 17.02 -13.78 -39.68
N THR A 75 16.06 -14.59 -40.16
CA THR A 75 15.52 -14.43 -41.51
C THR A 75 14.53 -13.27 -41.59
N PRO A 76 14.41 -12.59 -42.75
CA PRO A 76 13.35 -11.62 -42.98
C PRO A 76 11.97 -12.19 -42.65
N LEU A 77 11.11 -11.35 -42.10
CA LEU A 77 9.78 -11.78 -41.67
C LEU A 77 8.93 -12.19 -42.87
N LYS A 78 8.03 -13.14 -42.61
CA LYS A 78 7.01 -13.59 -43.56
C LYS A 78 5.65 -13.06 -43.12
N ARG A 79 4.75 -12.84 -44.07
CA ARG A 79 3.36 -12.45 -43.78
C ARG A 79 2.66 -13.59 -43.06
N LYS A 80 2.46 -13.47 -41.74
CA LYS A 80 1.81 -14.49 -40.91
C LYS A 80 0.60 -13.89 -40.18
N LEU A 81 -0.59 -14.40 -40.51
CA LEU A 81 -1.82 -14.08 -39.80
C LEU A 81 -2.01 -15.02 -38.60
N GLU A 82 -2.43 -14.46 -37.48
CA GLU A 82 -2.87 -15.18 -36.28
C GLU A 82 -4.35 -14.83 -36.04
N GLY A 83 -5.25 -15.77 -36.35
CA GLY A 83 -6.67 -15.47 -36.49
C GLY A 83 -6.88 -14.46 -37.63
N ILE A 84 -7.49 -13.31 -37.31
CA ILE A 84 -7.73 -12.21 -38.26
C ILE A 84 -6.63 -11.15 -38.28
N ARG A 85 -5.58 -11.30 -37.46
CA ARG A 85 -4.61 -10.24 -37.14
C ARG A 85 -3.23 -10.54 -37.73
N LEU A 86 -2.63 -9.56 -38.37
CA LEU A 86 -1.21 -9.50 -38.74
C LEU A 86 -0.37 -8.79 -37.66
N LEU A 87 -1.02 -8.25 -36.61
CA LEU A 87 -0.44 -7.33 -35.61
C LEU A 87 0.87 -7.83 -34.98
N GLY A 88 0.96 -9.11 -34.63
CA GLY A 88 2.19 -9.69 -34.07
C GLY A 88 3.36 -9.56 -35.03
N THR A 89 3.12 -9.82 -36.32
CA THR A 89 4.11 -9.61 -37.39
C THR A 89 4.45 -8.12 -37.54
N SER A 90 3.46 -7.23 -37.59
CA SER A 90 3.71 -5.78 -37.74
C SER A 90 4.53 -5.19 -36.58
N ARG A 91 4.26 -5.63 -35.35
CA ARG A 91 5.00 -5.22 -34.13
C ARG A 91 6.47 -5.62 -34.19
N GLU A 92 6.72 -6.85 -34.63
CA GLU A 92 8.05 -7.40 -34.78
C GLU A 92 8.82 -6.69 -35.91
N VAL A 93 8.16 -6.36 -37.03
CA VAL A 93 8.75 -5.55 -38.11
C VAL A 93 9.17 -4.17 -37.59
N LEU A 94 8.31 -3.50 -36.83
CA LEU A 94 8.61 -2.20 -36.23
C LEU A 94 9.83 -2.25 -35.32
N TYR A 95 9.88 -3.24 -34.43
CA TYR A 95 11.04 -3.46 -33.58
C TYR A 95 12.32 -3.65 -34.41
N ARG A 96 12.33 -4.59 -35.36
CA ARG A 96 13.54 -4.91 -36.14
C ARG A 96 14.03 -3.74 -36.97
N ILE A 97 13.13 -3.10 -37.72
CA ILE A 97 13.52 -2.01 -38.62
C ILE A 97 13.98 -0.80 -37.81
N PHE A 98 13.30 -0.44 -36.73
CA PHE A 98 13.68 0.71 -35.92
C PHE A 98 15.04 0.49 -35.24
N MET A 99 15.25 -0.69 -34.63
CA MET A 99 16.51 -1.06 -34.00
C MET A 99 17.69 -1.08 -34.99
N LEU A 100 17.55 -1.78 -36.12
CA LEU A 100 18.62 -1.90 -37.11
C LEU A 100 18.92 -0.56 -37.81
N SER A 101 17.90 0.25 -38.10
CA SER A 101 18.10 1.58 -38.68
C SER A 101 18.78 2.51 -37.68
N TYR A 102 18.43 2.43 -36.39
CA TYR A 102 19.11 3.16 -35.32
C TYR A 102 20.58 2.76 -35.18
N ALA A 103 20.86 1.46 -35.14
CA ALA A 103 22.22 0.94 -35.08
C ALA A 103 23.06 1.44 -36.25
N TYR A 104 22.52 1.40 -37.48
CA TYR A 104 23.21 1.97 -38.63
C TYR A 104 23.44 3.49 -38.49
N ARG A 105 22.41 4.27 -38.14
CA ARG A 105 22.52 5.73 -38.02
C ARG A 105 23.56 6.16 -36.97
N THR A 106 23.75 5.38 -35.90
CA THR A 106 24.65 5.72 -34.80
C THR A 106 26.06 5.13 -34.92
N THR A 107 26.23 4.01 -35.62
CA THR A 107 27.53 3.32 -35.77
C THR A 107 28.13 3.43 -37.16
N THR A 108 27.32 3.71 -38.18
CA THR A 108 27.65 3.64 -39.61
C THR A 108 28.04 2.24 -40.13
N GLU A 109 27.86 1.18 -39.33
CA GLU A 109 28.16 -0.19 -39.74
C GLU A 109 27.15 -0.71 -40.77
N SER A 110 27.62 -0.99 -41.99
CA SER A 110 26.78 -1.38 -43.14
C SER A 110 25.99 -2.68 -42.94
N LYS A 111 26.43 -3.56 -42.02
CA LYS A 111 25.74 -4.82 -41.68
C LYS A 111 24.29 -4.57 -41.23
N TYR A 112 24.06 -3.51 -40.44
CA TYR A 112 22.73 -3.18 -39.94
C TYR A 112 21.85 -2.62 -41.05
N ALA A 113 22.36 -1.70 -41.88
CA ALA A 113 21.61 -1.18 -43.04
C ALA A 113 21.23 -2.27 -44.04
N LYS A 114 22.16 -3.20 -44.33
CA LYS A 114 21.89 -4.35 -45.22
C LYS A 114 20.77 -5.23 -44.67
N ARG A 115 20.77 -5.51 -43.36
CA ARG A 115 19.73 -6.34 -42.73
C ARG A 115 18.39 -5.63 -42.64
N ALA A 116 18.36 -4.33 -42.33
CA ALA A 116 17.16 -3.51 -42.33
C ALA A 116 16.55 -3.39 -43.73
N LYS A 117 17.37 -3.17 -44.76
CA LYS A 117 16.95 -3.21 -46.16
C LYS A 117 16.27 -4.53 -46.52
N ALA A 118 16.81 -5.66 -46.05
CA ALA A 118 16.20 -6.96 -46.30
C ALA A 118 14.80 -7.09 -45.68
N GLU A 119 14.57 -6.58 -44.45
CA GLU A 119 13.22 -6.50 -43.88
C GLU A 119 12.30 -5.60 -44.70
N LEU A 120 12.77 -4.37 -45.00
CA LEU A 120 12.00 -3.38 -45.75
C LEU A 120 11.51 -3.93 -47.10
N LEU A 121 12.38 -4.61 -47.85
CA LEU A 121 12.02 -5.23 -49.12
C LEU A 121 11.05 -6.40 -48.94
N ALA A 122 11.28 -7.26 -47.93
CA ALA A 122 10.41 -8.42 -47.68
C ALA A 122 8.96 -7.99 -47.37
N VAL A 123 8.78 -7.02 -46.45
CA VAL A 123 7.45 -6.55 -46.06
C VAL A 123 6.78 -5.70 -47.15
N SER A 124 7.58 -5.04 -48.01
CA SER A 124 7.06 -4.30 -49.17
C SER A 124 6.47 -5.21 -50.24
N GLN A 125 6.89 -6.48 -50.28
CA GLN A 125 6.44 -7.51 -51.22
C GLN A 125 5.21 -8.31 -50.73
N TYR A 126 4.73 -8.07 -49.50
CA TYR A 126 3.48 -8.68 -49.04
C TYR A 126 2.31 -8.32 -49.97
N SER A 127 1.28 -9.17 -50.03
CA SER A 127 0.07 -8.87 -50.82
C SER A 127 -0.61 -7.58 -50.37
N ASP A 128 -0.64 -7.39 -49.05
CA ASP A 128 -1.24 -6.28 -48.33
C ASP A 128 -0.65 -6.22 -46.91
N TRP A 129 -1.00 -5.17 -46.16
CA TRP A 129 -0.71 -5.03 -44.72
C TRP A 129 -1.95 -5.25 -43.84
N ASN A 130 -2.92 -6.04 -44.33
CA ASN A 130 -4.17 -6.41 -43.64
C ASN A 130 -5.09 -5.23 -43.23
N PRO A 131 -5.64 -4.45 -44.19
CA PRO A 131 -6.41 -3.23 -43.89
C PRO A 131 -7.74 -3.45 -43.16
N THR A 132 -8.26 -4.69 -43.13
CA THR A 132 -9.44 -5.06 -42.32
C THR A 132 -9.18 -4.94 -40.81
N HIS A 133 -7.92 -5.00 -40.38
CA HIS A 133 -7.50 -4.70 -39.01
C HIS A 133 -6.43 -3.60 -39.02
N PHE A 134 -6.87 -2.34 -39.01
CA PHE A 134 -6.01 -1.21 -39.39
C PHE A 134 -4.79 -0.95 -38.48
N LEU A 135 -4.77 -1.46 -37.25
CA LEU A 135 -3.56 -1.42 -36.41
C LEU A 135 -2.39 -2.16 -37.06
N ASP A 136 -2.67 -3.21 -37.84
CA ASP A 136 -1.66 -3.98 -38.58
C ASP A 136 -0.96 -3.10 -39.62
N VAL A 137 -1.77 -2.34 -40.38
CA VAL A 137 -1.31 -1.38 -41.38
C VAL A 137 -0.54 -0.25 -40.73
N ALA A 138 -1.06 0.30 -39.62
CA ALA A 138 -0.45 1.42 -38.93
C ALA A 138 0.96 1.09 -38.41
N GLU A 139 1.11 0.01 -37.65
CA GLU A 139 2.42 -0.37 -37.11
C GLU A 139 3.42 -0.72 -38.22
N MET A 140 2.96 -1.37 -39.30
CA MET A 140 3.79 -1.65 -40.47
C MET A 140 4.23 -0.37 -41.20
N THR A 141 3.31 0.58 -41.40
CA THR A 141 3.60 1.86 -42.08
C THR A 141 4.62 2.65 -41.30
N LEU A 142 4.47 2.76 -39.97
CA LEU A 142 5.43 3.46 -39.12
C LEU A 142 6.83 2.85 -39.24
N ALA A 143 6.93 1.52 -39.20
CA ALA A 143 8.19 0.80 -39.33
C ALA A 143 8.89 1.11 -40.66
N VAL A 144 8.15 0.96 -41.77
CA VAL A 144 8.67 1.14 -43.11
C VAL A 144 9.05 2.60 -43.37
N SER A 145 8.27 3.56 -42.87
CA SER A 145 8.59 4.98 -42.96
C SER A 145 9.90 5.36 -42.26
N ILE A 146 10.10 4.91 -41.02
CA ILE A 146 11.34 5.16 -40.28
C ILE A 146 12.54 4.56 -41.02
N GLY A 147 12.43 3.29 -41.45
CA GLY A 147 13.51 2.62 -42.17
C GLY A 147 13.81 3.25 -43.53
N TYR A 148 12.77 3.64 -44.29
CA TYR A 148 12.92 4.30 -45.58
C TYR A 148 13.66 5.64 -45.45
N ASP A 149 13.24 6.49 -44.52
CA ASP A 149 13.84 7.80 -44.30
C ASP A 149 15.28 7.69 -43.78
N TRP A 150 15.51 6.87 -42.74
CA TRP A 150 16.83 6.76 -42.11
C TRP A 150 17.86 6.07 -42.99
N LEU A 151 17.43 5.20 -43.90
CA LEU A 151 18.32 4.48 -44.82
C LEU A 151 18.30 5.06 -46.24
N TYR A 152 17.59 6.15 -46.49
CA TYR A 152 17.32 6.68 -47.84
C TYR A 152 18.56 6.79 -48.72
N ASN A 153 19.64 7.34 -48.15
CA ASN A 153 20.91 7.57 -48.85
C ASN A 153 21.74 6.29 -49.07
N THR A 154 21.37 5.17 -48.43
CA THR A 154 22.01 3.85 -48.59
C THR A 154 21.23 2.92 -49.52
N LEU A 155 19.93 3.16 -49.68
CA LEU A 155 19.07 2.38 -50.55
C LEU A 155 19.39 2.72 -52.01
N ASP A 156 19.40 1.72 -52.90
CA ASP A 156 19.44 1.96 -54.34
C ASP A 156 18.09 2.48 -54.85
N LYS A 157 18.07 3.00 -56.08
CA LYS A 157 16.88 3.61 -56.69
C LYS A 157 15.68 2.65 -56.76
N ASP A 158 15.92 1.38 -57.07
CA ASP A 158 14.85 0.39 -57.21
C ASP A 158 14.26 0.03 -55.86
N SER A 159 15.12 -0.18 -54.86
CA SER A 159 14.70 -0.41 -53.48
C SER A 159 13.89 0.77 -52.96
N ARG A 160 14.32 2.01 -53.20
CA ARG A 160 13.55 3.20 -52.80
C ARG A 160 12.17 3.22 -53.44
N LYS A 161 12.09 2.93 -54.75
CA LYS A 161 10.82 2.88 -55.47
C LYS A 161 9.87 1.83 -54.89
N ILE A 162 10.37 0.61 -54.65
CA ILE A 162 9.56 -0.49 -54.08
C ILE A 162 9.01 -0.11 -52.71
N ILE A 163 9.87 0.40 -51.83
CA ILE A 163 9.50 0.72 -50.44
C ILE A 163 8.53 1.89 -50.39
N ARG A 164 8.79 2.97 -51.13
CA ARG A 164 7.89 4.13 -51.24
C ARG A 164 6.52 3.72 -51.76
N ASN A 165 6.47 2.90 -52.82
CA ASN A 165 5.20 2.43 -53.36
C ASN A 165 4.45 1.56 -52.34
N ALA A 166 5.14 0.75 -51.52
CA ALA A 166 4.49 0.02 -50.44
C ALA A 166 3.89 0.96 -49.37
N ILE A 167 4.61 2.02 -48.94
CA ILE A 167 4.06 3.03 -48.02
C ILE A 167 2.77 3.65 -48.59
N LEU A 168 2.78 4.01 -49.87
CA LEU A 168 1.63 4.63 -50.53
C LEU A 168 0.47 3.63 -50.70
N GLU A 169 0.71 2.50 -51.36
CA GLU A 169 -0.32 1.56 -51.81
C GLU A 169 -0.87 0.68 -50.69
N LYS A 170 -0.04 0.31 -49.70
CA LYS A 170 -0.41 -0.61 -48.61
C LYS A 170 -0.63 0.10 -47.27
N GLY A 171 -0.09 1.31 -47.11
CA GLY A 171 -0.27 2.15 -45.92
C GLY A 171 -1.31 3.25 -46.12
N ILE A 172 -0.95 4.27 -46.90
CA ILE A 172 -1.74 5.51 -47.03
C ILE A 172 -3.05 5.29 -47.78
N ASN A 173 -3.03 4.65 -48.95
CA ASN A 173 -4.23 4.47 -49.79
C ASN A 173 -5.35 3.71 -49.06
N PRO A 174 -5.09 2.62 -48.32
CA PRO A 174 -6.12 1.98 -47.49
C PRO A 174 -6.73 2.92 -46.45
N SER A 175 -5.97 3.88 -45.92
CA SER A 175 -6.48 4.87 -44.95
C SER A 175 -7.45 5.89 -45.54
N LEU A 176 -7.51 6.00 -46.87
CA LEU A 176 -8.45 6.86 -47.59
C LEU A 176 -9.77 6.12 -47.91
N ASN A 177 -9.76 4.79 -47.83
CA ASN A 177 -10.95 3.99 -48.09
C ASN A 177 -11.89 4.01 -46.87
N ASN A 178 -13.16 4.41 -47.10
CA ASN A 178 -14.21 4.47 -46.08
C ASN A 178 -14.49 3.12 -45.39
N GLN A 179 -14.13 2.00 -46.02
CA GLN A 179 -14.23 0.68 -45.39
C GLN A 179 -13.24 0.49 -44.23
N TYR A 180 -12.11 1.20 -44.25
CA TYR A 180 -10.98 0.93 -43.34
C TYR A 180 -10.61 2.14 -42.46
N ASN A 181 -11.11 3.33 -42.77
CA ASN A 181 -10.75 4.57 -42.10
C ASN A 181 -11.54 4.88 -40.81
N GLY A 182 -12.30 3.92 -40.28
CA GLY A 182 -13.13 4.10 -39.09
C GLY A 182 -12.35 4.49 -37.83
N PHE A 183 -11.02 4.38 -37.82
CA PHE A 183 -10.18 4.88 -36.72
C PHE A 183 -10.20 6.42 -36.59
N LEU A 184 -10.54 7.17 -37.65
CA LEU A 184 -10.53 8.64 -37.67
C LEU A 184 -11.55 9.29 -36.72
N THR A 185 -12.61 8.56 -36.38
CA THR A 185 -13.69 8.99 -35.49
C THR A 185 -13.60 8.38 -34.10
N ARG A 186 -12.72 7.38 -33.89
CA ARG A 186 -12.55 6.74 -32.58
C ARG A 186 -11.90 7.69 -31.59
N GLU A 187 -12.23 7.50 -30.31
CA GLU A 187 -11.71 8.28 -29.19
C GLU A 187 -10.82 7.43 -28.25
N ASN A 188 -10.09 6.47 -28.82
CA ASN A 188 -9.21 5.56 -28.09
C ASN A 188 -7.86 5.38 -28.82
N ASN A 189 -7.04 4.46 -28.31
CA ASN A 189 -5.71 4.15 -28.82
C ASN A 189 -5.64 3.90 -30.35
N TRP A 190 -6.69 3.37 -30.99
CA TRP A 190 -6.71 3.16 -32.45
C TRP A 190 -6.50 4.46 -33.23
N ASN A 191 -7.13 5.55 -32.79
CA ASN A 191 -6.97 6.83 -33.45
C ASN A 191 -5.53 7.33 -33.33
N GLN A 192 -4.94 7.25 -32.14
CA GLN A 192 -3.56 7.70 -31.87
C GLN A 192 -2.55 6.91 -32.71
N VAL A 193 -2.64 5.58 -32.70
CA VAL A 193 -1.71 4.69 -33.42
C VAL A 193 -1.82 4.90 -34.93
N CYS A 194 -3.04 4.88 -35.48
CA CYS A 194 -3.25 4.96 -36.92
C CYS A 194 -2.90 6.35 -37.49
N ASN A 195 -3.35 7.45 -36.86
CA ASN A 195 -3.02 8.78 -37.35
C ASN A 195 -1.53 9.08 -37.28
N THR A 196 -0.85 8.66 -36.20
CA THR A 196 0.61 8.77 -36.10
C THR A 196 1.29 8.06 -37.26
N ALA A 197 0.97 6.79 -37.50
CA ALA A 197 1.58 6.02 -38.57
C ALA A 197 1.33 6.64 -39.97
N MET A 198 0.12 7.14 -40.22
CA MET A 198 -0.20 7.77 -41.51
C MET A 198 0.58 9.09 -41.72
N ALA A 199 0.77 9.90 -40.67
CA ALA A 199 1.60 11.09 -40.74
C ALA A 199 3.08 10.77 -41.03
N TYR A 200 3.62 9.71 -40.42
CA TYR A 200 4.96 9.21 -40.73
C TYR A 200 5.05 8.69 -42.18
N GLY A 201 4.03 7.97 -42.66
CA GLY A 201 3.86 7.57 -44.06
C GLY A 201 3.95 8.75 -45.01
N ALA A 202 3.12 9.77 -44.77
CA ALA A 202 3.04 10.98 -45.56
C ALA A 202 4.37 11.74 -45.61
N ILE A 203 5.02 11.95 -44.46
CA ILE A 203 6.30 12.68 -44.38
C ILE A 203 7.42 11.91 -45.08
N ALA A 204 7.45 10.59 -44.98
CA ALA A 204 8.47 9.77 -45.63
C ALA A 204 8.46 9.89 -47.17
N ILE A 205 7.30 10.20 -47.78
CA ILE A 205 7.14 10.24 -49.25
C ILE A 205 6.74 11.62 -49.79
N MET A 206 6.81 12.67 -48.95
CA MET A 206 6.22 13.98 -49.26
C MET A 206 6.84 14.68 -50.48
N GLU A 207 8.07 14.35 -50.88
CA GLU A 207 8.68 14.87 -52.11
C GLU A 207 8.02 14.33 -53.38
N ASP A 208 7.49 13.11 -53.32
CA ASP A 208 6.83 12.44 -54.44
C ASP A 208 5.31 12.69 -54.43
N GLN A 209 4.73 12.94 -53.25
CA GLN A 209 3.28 13.10 -53.05
C GLN A 209 2.93 14.33 -52.18
N PRO A 210 3.35 15.55 -52.54
CA PRO A 210 3.29 16.72 -51.63
C PRO A 210 1.86 17.10 -51.21
N LYS A 211 0.90 17.08 -52.14
CA LYS A 211 -0.51 17.41 -51.84
C LYS A 211 -1.15 16.37 -50.92
N LEU A 212 -1.00 15.10 -51.25
CA LEU A 212 -1.53 14.00 -50.43
C LEU A 212 -0.87 13.96 -49.06
N ALA A 213 0.45 14.16 -48.99
CA ALA A 213 1.15 14.22 -47.71
C ALA A 213 0.60 15.33 -46.82
N LYS A 214 0.37 16.53 -47.39
CA LYS A 214 -0.25 17.64 -46.67
C LYS A 214 -1.62 17.27 -46.09
N GLU A 215 -2.51 16.74 -46.93
CA GLU A 215 -3.85 16.31 -46.53
C GLU A 215 -3.84 15.27 -45.39
N ILE A 216 -2.97 14.27 -45.49
CA ILE A 216 -2.86 13.21 -44.48
C ILE A 216 -2.34 13.75 -43.14
N ILE A 217 -1.38 14.69 -43.16
CA ILE A 217 -0.83 15.29 -41.94
C ILE A 217 -1.89 16.17 -41.26
N GLU A 218 -2.57 17.04 -42.00
CA GLU A 218 -3.64 17.90 -41.49
C GLU A 218 -4.77 17.05 -40.88
N ARG A 219 -5.22 16.02 -41.60
CA ARG A 219 -6.20 15.04 -41.11
C ARG A 219 -5.75 14.36 -39.81
N SER A 220 -4.46 14.02 -39.71
CA SER A 220 -3.90 13.35 -38.53
C SER A 220 -3.89 14.28 -37.31
N ILE A 221 -3.53 15.56 -37.50
CA ILE A 221 -3.56 16.59 -36.46
C ILE A 221 -4.99 16.84 -35.97
N GLU A 222 -5.97 16.92 -36.88
CA GLU A 222 -7.37 17.14 -36.51
C GLU A 222 -7.98 15.92 -35.81
N SER A 223 -7.74 14.72 -36.35
CA SER A 223 -8.33 13.49 -35.84
C SER A 223 -7.83 13.12 -34.44
N ILE A 224 -6.53 13.30 -34.15
CA ILE A 224 -5.93 12.90 -32.87
C ILE A 224 -6.41 13.74 -31.68
N ARG A 225 -6.99 14.92 -31.92
CA ARG A 225 -7.59 15.74 -30.85
C ARG A 225 -8.72 15.01 -30.13
N LYS A 226 -9.42 14.08 -30.78
CA LYS A 226 -10.54 13.33 -30.18
C LYS A 226 -10.08 12.48 -28.98
N PRO A 227 -9.19 11.49 -29.13
CA PRO A 227 -8.68 10.73 -27.98
C PRO A 227 -7.88 11.58 -26.99
N MET A 228 -7.20 12.65 -27.45
CA MET A 228 -6.42 13.52 -26.56
C MET A 228 -7.28 14.31 -25.56
N LYS A 229 -8.55 14.59 -25.88
CA LYS A 229 -9.46 15.27 -24.93
C LYS A 229 -9.73 14.42 -23.68
N ARG A 230 -9.66 13.10 -23.78
CA ARG A 230 -10.01 12.17 -22.69
C ARG A 230 -8.98 12.11 -21.55
N TYR A 231 -7.77 12.63 -21.77
CA TYR A 231 -6.79 12.84 -20.69
C TYR A 231 -7.23 13.97 -19.75
N GLY A 232 -8.07 14.90 -20.22
CA GLY A 232 -8.39 16.12 -19.50
C GLY A 232 -9.42 15.94 -18.39
N PRO A 233 -9.37 16.80 -17.35
CA PRO A 233 -8.38 17.86 -17.13
C PRO A 233 -7.15 17.41 -16.31
N ASP A 234 -7.18 16.20 -15.76
CA ASP A 234 -6.27 15.78 -14.67
C ASP A 234 -5.16 14.83 -15.11
N GLY A 235 -5.32 14.16 -16.25
CA GLY A 235 -4.30 13.31 -16.87
C GLY A 235 -4.48 11.81 -16.67
N ALA A 236 -5.50 11.32 -15.95
CA ALA A 236 -5.77 9.88 -15.91
C ALA A 236 -6.31 9.40 -17.26
N TYR A 237 -5.91 8.19 -17.68
CA TYR A 237 -6.28 7.62 -18.97
C TYR A 237 -7.40 6.60 -18.80
N PRO A 238 -8.53 6.73 -19.52
CA PRO A 238 -9.71 5.91 -19.25
C PRO A 238 -9.53 4.39 -19.43
N GLU A 239 -8.63 3.97 -20.33
CA GLU A 239 -8.37 2.54 -20.59
C GLU A 239 -7.33 1.93 -19.61
N GLY A 240 -6.81 2.70 -18.66
CA GLY A 240 -5.88 2.23 -17.61
C GLY A 240 -4.39 2.19 -17.99
N TYR A 241 -3.58 1.57 -17.11
CA TYR A 241 -2.11 1.58 -17.17
C TYR A 241 -1.54 1.04 -18.49
N GLY A 242 -1.96 -0.17 -18.90
CA GLY A 242 -1.45 -0.83 -20.10
C GLY A 242 -1.78 -0.09 -21.40
N TYR A 243 -2.98 0.47 -21.51
CA TYR A 243 -3.41 1.17 -22.71
C TYR A 243 -2.90 2.60 -22.81
N TRP A 244 -2.63 3.27 -21.68
CA TRP A 244 -1.87 4.52 -21.68
C TRP A 244 -0.53 4.32 -22.38
N HIS A 245 0.23 3.29 -21.97
CA HIS A 245 1.51 2.98 -22.59
C HIS A 245 1.38 2.83 -24.11
N TYR A 246 0.37 2.08 -24.57
CA TYR A 246 0.18 1.82 -25.98
C TYR A 246 -0.20 3.09 -26.78
N GLY A 247 -1.31 3.75 -26.43
CA GLY A 247 -1.80 4.91 -27.18
C GLY A 247 -0.90 6.14 -27.07
N THR A 248 -0.44 6.45 -25.86
CA THR A 248 0.38 7.65 -25.59
C THR A 248 1.75 7.58 -26.25
N THR A 249 2.35 6.39 -26.38
CA THR A 249 3.65 6.25 -27.06
C THR A 249 3.58 6.71 -28.52
N TYR A 250 2.55 6.30 -29.27
CA TYR A 250 2.37 6.76 -30.65
C TYR A 250 2.00 8.25 -30.70
N ASN A 251 1.13 8.70 -29.79
CA ASN A 251 0.79 10.11 -29.69
C ASN A 251 2.05 10.98 -29.53
N VAL A 252 2.95 10.63 -28.62
CA VAL A 252 4.23 11.32 -28.40
C VAL A 252 5.11 11.30 -29.65
N MET A 253 5.17 10.17 -30.36
CA MET A 253 5.92 10.08 -31.62
C MET A 253 5.37 11.05 -32.68
N LEU A 254 4.04 11.26 -32.75
CA LEU A 254 3.46 12.28 -33.63
C LEU A 254 3.84 13.70 -33.18
N LEU A 255 3.72 14.01 -31.88
CA LEU A 255 4.06 15.34 -31.36
C LEU A 255 5.52 15.69 -31.61
N ALA A 256 6.43 14.74 -31.36
CA ALA A 256 7.85 14.90 -31.62
C ALA A 256 8.12 15.15 -33.12
N LEU A 257 7.45 14.40 -34.00
CA LEU A 257 7.58 14.59 -35.46
C LEU A 257 7.08 15.95 -35.89
N LEU A 258 5.89 16.37 -35.45
CA LEU A 258 5.30 17.66 -35.82
C LEU A 258 6.16 18.82 -35.33
N LYS A 259 6.61 18.78 -34.07
CA LYS A 259 7.47 19.81 -33.48
C LYS A 259 8.80 19.92 -34.20
N GLN A 260 9.42 18.78 -34.55
CA GLN A 260 10.66 18.75 -35.33
C GLN A 260 10.46 19.26 -36.76
N MET A 261 9.37 18.88 -37.43
CA MET A 261 9.11 19.26 -38.82
C MET A 261 8.61 20.69 -38.97
N TYR A 262 7.82 21.22 -38.04
CA TYR A 262 7.10 22.48 -38.17
C TYR A 262 7.41 23.51 -37.09
N GLY A 263 8.19 23.16 -36.07
CA GLY A 263 8.47 24.03 -34.92
C GLY A 263 7.32 24.13 -33.92
N THR A 264 6.21 23.43 -34.17
CA THR A 264 5.01 23.37 -33.34
C THR A 264 4.36 22.01 -33.47
N ASP A 265 3.66 21.58 -32.43
CA ASP A 265 2.76 20.42 -32.47
C ASP A 265 1.29 20.84 -32.63
N PHE A 266 1.04 22.11 -32.98
CA PHE A 266 -0.28 22.70 -33.18
C PHE A 266 -1.14 22.72 -31.91
N GLY A 267 -0.50 22.89 -30.74
CA GLY A 267 -1.17 22.99 -29.44
C GLY A 267 -1.77 21.67 -28.99
N LEU A 268 -1.26 20.55 -29.51
CA LEU A 268 -1.70 19.22 -29.10
C LEU A 268 -1.18 18.87 -27.70
N SER A 269 0.09 19.19 -27.36
CA SER A 269 0.62 19.00 -26.01
C SER A 269 -0.09 19.85 -24.95
N ASP A 270 -0.68 20.97 -25.38
CA ASP A 270 -1.40 21.92 -24.51
C ASP A 270 -2.83 21.47 -24.19
N ILE A 271 -3.30 20.37 -24.81
CA ILE A 271 -4.62 19.80 -24.49
C ILE A 271 -4.65 19.46 -22.99
N PRO A 272 -5.68 19.94 -22.25
CA PRO A 272 -5.74 19.75 -20.81
C PRO A 272 -5.54 18.29 -20.40
N GLY A 273 -4.72 18.07 -19.37
CA GLY A 273 -4.42 16.76 -18.81
C GLY A 273 -3.34 15.96 -19.52
N PHE A 274 -3.00 16.24 -20.79
CA PHE A 274 -2.05 15.41 -21.54
C PHE A 274 -0.66 15.36 -20.88
N THR A 275 -0.04 16.51 -20.58
CA THR A 275 1.25 16.56 -19.87
C THR A 275 1.17 16.07 -18.43
N LYS A 276 0.06 16.34 -17.73
CA LYS A 276 -0.19 15.81 -16.37
C LYS A 276 -0.23 14.27 -16.33
N SER A 277 -0.53 13.65 -17.47
CA SER A 277 -0.58 12.20 -17.59
C SER A 277 0.76 11.50 -17.33
N ALA A 278 1.88 12.23 -17.42
CA ALA A 278 3.19 11.74 -16.98
C ALA A 278 3.21 11.43 -15.46
N TYR A 279 2.57 12.27 -14.64
CA TYR A 279 2.43 12.00 -13.21
C TYR A 279 1.45 10.85 -12.95
N TYR A 280 0.36 10.76 -13.72
CA TYR A 280 -0.57 9.64 -13.62
C TYR A 280 0.16 8.30 -13.76
N ILE A 281 0.84 8.06 -14.89
CA ILE A 281 1.47 6.77 -15.14
C ILE A 281 2.58 6.44 -14.14
N MET A 282 3.32 7.45 -13.69
CA MET A 282 4.36 7.29 -12.68
C MET A 282 3.74 6.87 -11.33
N HIS A 283 2.65 7.53 -10.91
CA HIS A 283 1.96 7.19 -9.66
C HIS A 283 1.24 5.84 -9.72
N MET A 284 0.88 5.34 -10.90
CA MET A 284 0.28 4.02 -11.07
C MET A 284 1.23 2.90 -10.65
N ILE A 285 2.55 3.13 -10.65
CA ILE A 285 3.56 2.13 -10.25
C ILE A 285 3.79 2.22 -8.73
N GLY A 286 3.45 1.16 -8.01
CA GLY A 286 3.69 1.06 -6.56
C GLY A 286 5.16 0.77 -6.19
N PRO A 287 5.53 0.88 -4.90
CA PRO A 287 6.87 0.59 -4.37
C PRO A 287 7.41 -0.80 -4.68
N THR A 288 6.52 -1.77 -4.94
CA THR A 288 6.86 -3.14 -5.32
C THR A 288 7.14 -3.31 -6.81
N LEU A 289 7.19 -2.21 -7.57
CA LEU A 289 7.31 -2.19 -9.03
C LEU A 289 6.18 -2.94 -9.75
N GLN A 290 5.00 -2.98 -9.13
CA GLN A 290 3.78 -3.47 -9.75
C GLN A 290 2.84 -2.28 -9.99
N PRO A 291 2.25 -2.12 -11.19
CA PRO A 291 1.25 -1.10 -11.42
C PRO A 291 -0.05 -1.41 -10.68
N PHE A 292 -0.89 -0.39 -10.46
CA PHE A 292 -2.31 -0.58 -10.17
C PHE A 292 -3.01 -1.01 -11.47
N ASN A 293 -3.06 -2.32 -11.68
CA ASN A 293 -3.42 -2.94 -12.95
C ASN A 293 -4.93 -3.17 -13.12
N PHE A 294 -5.75 -2.16 -12.82
CA PHE A 294 -7.19 -2.24 -13.00
C PHE A 294 -7.58 -2.39 -14.48
N GLY A 295 -8.77 -2.96 -14.73
CA GLY A 295 -9.24 -3.24 -16.08
C GLY A 295 -8.33 -4.22 -16.83
N ASP A 296 -8.26 -4.06 -18.16
CA ASP A 296 -7.45 -4.92 -19.02
C ASP A 296 -5.94 -4.57 -18.97
N SER A 297 -5.34 -4.68 -17.78
CA SER A 297 -3.90 -4.53 -17.55
C SER A 297 -3.33 -5.68 -16.72
N ASP A 298 -2.17 -6.21 -17.12
CA ASP A 298 -1.39 -7.11 -16.26
C ASP A 298 -0.61 -6.34 -15.18
N ALA A 299 -0.10 -7.08 -14.20
CA ALA A 299 0.67 -6.55 -13.07
C ALA A 299 2.18 -6.37 -13.38
N GLY A 300 2.60 -6.48 -14.64
CA GLY A 300 3.97 -6.26 -15.06
C GLY A 300 4.26 -4.77 -15.29
N ILE A 301 5.35 -4.27 -14.71
CA ILE A 301 5.89 -2.97 -15.08
C ILE A 301 6.43 -3.00 -16.52
N ARG A 302 6.25 -1.89 -17.23
CA ARG A 302 6.68 -1.71 -18.62
C ARG A 302 7.60 -0.50 -18.74
N LEU A 303 8.58 -0.56 -19.64
CA LEU A 303 9.38 0.60 -20.01
C LEU A 303 8.53 1.59 -20.80
N ASN A 304 8.20 2.74 -20.20
CA ASN A 304 7.45 3.81 -20.87
C ASN A 304 8.41 4.74 -21.62
N THR A 305 8.68 4.44 -22.89
CA THR A 305 9.61 5.27 -23.68
C THR A 305 9.12 6.70 -23.89
N SER A 306 7.79 6.91 -23.86
CA SER A 306 7.15 8.23 -23.87
C SER A 306 7.56 9.12 -22.69
N MET A 307 7.95 8.55 -21.54
CA MET A 307 8.37 9.31 -20.37
C MET A 307 9.64 10.11 -20.62
N PHE A 308 10.52 9.66 -21.51
CA PHE A 308 11.71 10.43 -21.91
C PHE A 308 11.34 11.72 -22.66
N TRP A 309 10.26 11.69 -23.45
CA TRP A 309 9.72 12.88 -24.09
C TRP A 309 9.05 13.80 -23.06
N PHE A 310 8.22 13.27 -22.16
CA PHE A 310 7.61 14.07 -21.10
C PHE A 310 8.67 14.74 -20.20
N ALA A 311 9.70 14.01 -19.78
CA ALA A 311 10.81 14.55 -19.01
C ALA A 311 11.50 15.71 -19.75
N LYS A 312 11.68 15.60 -21.08
CA LYS A 312 12.25 16.65 -21.94
C LYS A 312 11.34 17.86 -22.03
N GLU A 313 10.07 17.65 -22.34
CA GLU A 313 9.10 18.73 -22.53
C GLU A 313 8.75 19.46 -21.24
N MET A 314 8.72 18.75 -20.12
CA MET A 314 8.43 19.31 -18.79
C MET A 314 9.71 19.79 -18.08
N ASN A 315 10.89 19.56 -18.68
CA ASN A 315 12.19 19.80 -18.08
C ASN A 315 12.32 19.20 -16.67
N ASP A 316 11.83 17.96 -16.52
CA ASP A 316 11.75 17.27 -15.24
C ASP A 316 12.29 15.82 -15.34
N PRO A 317 13.58 15.60 -15.07
CA PRO A 317 14.17 14.25 -15.10
C PRO A 317 13.67 13.37 -13.95
N SER A 318 13.00 13.90 -12.93
CA SER A 318 12.45 13.10 -11.82
C SER A 318 11.37 12.12 -12.28
N LEU A 319 10.71 12.43 -13.41
CA LEU A 319 9.74 11.56 -14.08
C LEU A 319 10.33 10.21 -14.56
N LEU A 320 11.66 10.11 -14.72
CA LEU A 320 12.34 8.90 -15.18
C LEU A 320 12.77 7.96 -14.07
N ASN A 321 12.30 8.19 -12.83
CA ASN A 321 12.69 7.42 -11.64
C ASN A 321 12.53 5.91 -11.83
N TYR A 322 11.46 5.46 -12.48
CA TYR A 322 11.25 4.03 -12.71
C TYR A 322 11.94 3.53 -13.96
N GLU A 323 11.89 4.29 -15.05
CA GLU A 323 12.45 3.92 -16.34
C GLU A 323 13.96 3.65 -16.24
N ILE A 324 14.69 4.50 -15.51
CA ILE A 324 16.14 4.35 -15.31
C ILE A 324 16.44 3.11 -14.47
N ASN A 325 15.75 2.95 -13.33
CA ASN A 325 15.93 1.79 -12.47
C ASN A 325 15.58 0.48 -13.19
N TYR A 326 14.52 0.49 -14.00
CA TYR A 326 14.13 -0.65 -14.82
C TYR A 326 15.23 -0.99 -15.82
N LEU A 327 15.70 -0.01 -16.62
CA LEU A 327 16.75 -0.20 -17.62
C LEU A 327 18.08 -0.69 -17.03
N LEU A 328 18.49 -0.18 -15.87
CA LEU A 328 19.74 -0.56 -15.21
C LEU A 328 19.71 -1.96 -14.56
N ASN A 329 18.53 -2.45 -14.17
CA ASN A 329 18.38 -3.70 -13.42
C ASN A 329 17.87 -4.89 -14.25
N LEU A 330 17.81 -4.76 -15.58
CA LEU A 330 17.46 -5.88 -16.47
C LEU A 330 18.55 -6.96 -16.42
N LYS A 331 18.42 -7.89 -15.46
CA LYS A 331 19.39 -8.99 -15.21
C LYS A 331 19.50 -9.99 -16.37
N LYS A 332 18.54 -10.00 -17.30
CA LYS A 332 18.58 -10.76 -18.57
C LYS A 332 17.82 -9.98 -19.63
N TYR A 333 18.47 -9.75 -20.77
CA TYR A 333 17.85 -9.23 -21.99
C TYR A 333 16.77 -10.21 -22.47
N ASN A 334 15.52 -10.00 -22.06
CA ASN A 334 14.38 -10.76 -22.57
C ASN A 334 13.68 -9.95 -23.66
N TYR A 335 13.71 -10.51 -24.86
CA TYR A 335 13.13 -9.96 -26.09
C TYR A 335 11.67 -9.51 -25.94
N GLU A 336 10.87 -10.19 -25.11
CA GLU A 336 9.45 -9.87 -24.90
C GLU A 336 9.22 -8.57 -24.10
N GLN A 337 10.22 -8.09 -23.36
CA GLN A 337 10.10 -6.89 -22.51
C GLN A 337 10.60 -5.60 -23.18
N TYR A 338 11.28 -5.68 -24.34
CA TYR A 338 11.68 -4.49 -25.06
C TYR A 338 10.54 -3.97 -25.93
N SER A 339 10.06 -2.77 -25.59
CA SER A 339 9.13 -2.02 -26.41
C SER A 339 9.72 -1.88 -27.81
N ARG A 340 8.94 -2.21 -28.84
CA ARG A 340 9.22 -1.92 -30.27
C ARG A 340 9.61 -0.46 -30.57
N MET A 341 9.50 0.41 -29.58
CA MET A 341 9.90 1.81 -29.58
C MET A 341 11.21 2.09 -28.85
N LEU A 342 12.00 1.09 -28.45
CA LEU A 342 13.20 1.27 -27.62
C LEU A 342 14.14 2.39 -28.12
N PRO A 343 14.47 2.52 -29.43
CA PRO A 343 15.36 3.59 -29.88
C PRO A 343 14.88 5.01 -29.53
N SER A 344 13.57 5.22 -29.31
CA SER A 344 13.01 6.52 -28.93
C SER A 344 13.53 7.04 -27.57
N ILE A 345 13.99 6.17 -26.66
CA ILE A 345 14.59 6.64 -25.40
C ILE A 345 15.86 7.45 -25.66
N PHE A 346 16.64 7.08 -26.67
CA PHE A 346 17.84 7.82 -27.03
C PHE A 346 17.47 9.13 -27.71
N LEU A 347 16.50 9.10 -28.63
CA LEU A 347 16.01 10.31 -29.33
C LEU A 347 15.53 11.39 -28.36
N PHE A 348 14.84 11.00 -27.29
CA PHE A 348 14.25 11.96 -26.35
C PHE A 348 15.12 12.20 -25.12
N GLY A 349 15.93 11.21 -24.71
CA GLY A 349 16.57 11.19 -23.41
C GLY A 349 18.05 11.52 -23.37
N HIS A 350 18.79 11.45 -24.48
CA HIS A 350 20.26 11.44 -24.48
C HIS A 350 20.92 12.68 -23.81
N ASN A 351 20.19 13.76 -23.57
CA ASN A 351 20.68 14.97 -22.89
C ASN A 351 20.61 14.89 -21.35
N PHE A 352 19.91 13.90 -20.79
CA PHE A 352 19.77 13.75 -19.34
C PHE A 352 20.95 13.02 -18.70
N LYS A 353 21.30 13.44 -17.49
CA LYS A 353 22.22 12.71 -16.61
C LYS A 353 21.41 11.76 -15.73
N LEU A 354 21.42 10.48 -16.09
CA LEU A 354 20.55 9.45 -15.47
C LEU A 354 20.98 9.04 -14.06
N ASN A 355 22.16 9.44 -13.59
CA ASN A 355 22.68 9.13 -12.25
C ASN A 355 22.17 10.04 -11.12
N LYS A 356 21.31 11.04 -11.43
CA LYS A 356 20.84 12.06 -10.47
C LYS A 356 19.33 12.30 -10.58
N VAL A 357 18.53 11.28 -10.29
CA VAL A 357 17.08 11.46 -10.17
C VAL A 357 16.75 11.86 -8.73
N ASN A 358 16.53 13.15 -8.48
CA ASN A 358 16.02 13.61 -7.19
C ASN A 358 14.50 13.44 -7.15
N THR A 359 14.01 12.59 -6.24
CA THR A 359 12.58 12.31 -6.04
C THR A 359 11.90 13.16 -4.97
N ASP A 360 12.63 14.00 -4.23
CA ASP A 360 12.13 14.83 -3.13
C ASP A 360 11.05 15.82 -3.57
N ARG A 361 11.05 16.16 -4.87
CA ARG A 361 10.09 17.09 -5.48
C ARG A 361 8.83 16.41 -5.99
N LEU A 362 8.81 15.08 -6.04
CA LEU A 362 7.66 14.35 -6.58
C LEU A 362 6.50 14.36 -5.57
N PRO A 363 5.26 14.66 -6.01
CA PRO A 363 4.12 14.62 -5.12
C PRO A 363 3.93 13.21 -4.56
N LEU A 364 3.45 13.11 -3.31
CA LEU A 364 3.13 11.83 -2.67
C LEU A 364 1.73 11.31 -3.02
N THR A 365 0.91 12.15 -3.67
CA THR A 365 -0.45 11.80 -4.08
C THR A 365 -0.72 12.28 -5.50
N PHE A 366 -1.44 11.48 -6.28
CA PHE A 366 -2.04 11.88 -7.55
C PHE A 366 -3.53 11.60 -7.50
N VAL A 367 -4.36 12.58 -7.85
CA VAL A 367 -5.81 12.44 -7.90
C VAL A 367 -6.32 12.98 -9.23
N ALA A 368 -7.15 12.20 -9.90
CA ALA A 368 -7.87 12.63 -11.09
C ALA A 368 -9.38 12.41 -10.92
N GLN A 369 -10.17 13.33 -11.47
CA GLN A 369 -11.64 13.30 -11.41
C GLN A 369 -12.29 13.26 -12.80
N ASN A 370 -11.52 13.09 -13.86
CA ASN A 370 -12.05 12.85 -15.21
C ASN A 370 -12.76 11.49 -15.31
N GLU A 371 -13.05 11.02 -16.52
CA GLU A 371 -13.90 9.85 -16.81
C GLU A 371 -13.54 8.58 -16.01
N THR A 372 -12.26 8.41 -15.65
CA THR A 372 -11.80 7.38 -14.71
C THR A 372 -11.18 8.04 -13.48
N PRO A 373 -12.00 8.40 -12.48
CA PRO A 373 -11.51 8.91 -11.21
C PRO A 373 -10.53 7.90 -10.60
N VAL A 374 -9.39 8.39 -10.16
CA VAL A 374 -8.36 7.56 -9.52
C VAL A 374 -7.65 8.37 -8.46
N SER A 375 -7.31 7.73 -7.35
CA SER A 375 -6.45 8.29 -6.33
C SER A 375 -5.31 7.33 -6.03
N LEU A 376 -4.08 7.86 -6.05
CA LEU A 376 -2.84 7.12 -5.95
C LEU A 376 -1.99 7.77 -4.86
N MET A 377 -1.93 7.14 -3.70
CA MET A 377 -1.32 7.69 -2.48
C MET A 377 -0.11 6.86 -2.07
N ARG A 378 0.95 7.52 -1.60
CA ARG A 378 2.12 6.85 -0.99
C ARG A 378 2.71 7.63 0.17
N THR A 379 3.46 6.95 1.03
CA THR A 379 4.22 7.61 2.13
C THR A 379 5.58 8.12 1.69
N ALA A 380 6.25 7.46 0.73
CA ALA A 380 7.56 7.89 0.24
C ALA A 380 7.85 7.41 -1.18
N TRP A 381 8.81 8.08 -1.83
CA TRP A 381 9.48 7.63 -3.05
C TRP A 381 10.81 6.94 -2.72
N GLY A 382 11.35 6.13 -3.64
CA GLY A 382 12.69 5.58 -3.54
C GLY A 382 12.89 4.42 -2.54
N THR A 383 11.87 4.03 -1.78
CA THR A 383 11.92 2.87 -0.87
C THR A 383 10.79 1.89 -1.16
N LYS A 384 11.10 0.59 -1.10
CA LYS A 384 10.12 -0.50 -1.24
C LYS A 384 9.20 -0.65 -0.01
N ASP A 385 9.61 -0.09 1.13
CA ASP A 385 8.88 -0.23 2.40
C ASP A 385 7.73 0.78 2.53
N ALA A 386 7.63 1.75 1.63
CA ALA A 386 6.56 2.74 1.62
C ALA A 386 5.17 2.07 1.55
N ILE A 387 4.20 2.65 2.26
CA ILE A 387 2.80 2.29 2.09
C ILE A 387 2.33 2.95 0.79
N TYR A 388 1.70 2.19 -0.08
CA TYR A 388 1.04 2.68 -1.29
C TYR A 388 -0.38 2.16 -1.37
N VAL A 389 -1.29 3.04 -1.73
CA VAL A 389 -2.70 2.73 -1.93
C VAL A 389 -3.14 3.35 -3.25
N GLY A 390 -3.58 2.51 -4.19
CA GLY A 390 -4.29 2.95 -5.39
C GLY A 390 -5.77 2.59 -5.26
N ILE A 391 -6.68 3.51 -5.59
CA ILE A 391 -8.12 3.27 -5.63
C ILE A 391 -8.74 3.88 -6.89
N LYS A 392 -9.66 3.16 -7.52
CA LYS A 392 -10.33 3.52 -8.78
C LYS A 392 -11.82 3.82 -8.56
N GLY A 393 -12.37 4.77 -9.32
CA GLY A 393 -13.80 4.99 -9.52
C GLY A 393 -14.21 4.87 -10.99
N GLY A 394 -15.22 5.63 -11.41
CA GLY A 394 -15.68 5.73 -12.80
C GLY A 394 -16.94 4.93 -13.08
N MET A 395 -17.22 4.65 -14.35
CA MET A 395 -18.38 3.86 -14.78
C MET A 395 -17.93 2.55 -15.44
N PRO A 396 -18.48 1.39 -15.03
CA PRO A 396 -18.09 0.10 -15.61
C PRO A 396 -18.28 0.04 -17.13
N SER A 397 -19.36 0.60 -17.67
CA SER A 397 -19.65 0.58 -19.10
C SER A 397 -19.02 1.72 -19.92
N ASP A 398 -18.16 2.56 -19.34
CA ASP A 398 -17.58 3.72 -20.04
C ASP A 398 -16.69 3.33 -21.24
N ASN A 399 -15.98 2.21 -21.13
CA ASN A 399 -15.17 1.68 -22.21
C ASN A 399 -15.07 0.15 -22.15
N THR A 400 -14.64 -0.46 -23.25
CA THR A 400 -14.60 -1.92 -23.41
C THR A 400 -13.47 -2.61 -22.65
N HIS A 401 -12.61 -1.86 -21.94
CA HIS A 401 -11.48 -2.37 -21.16
C HIS A 401 -11.70 -2.28 -19.65
N ASN A 402 -12.81 -1.68 -19.21
CA ASN A 402 -13.21 -1.66 -17.80
C ASN A 402 -13.81 -3.00 -17.35
N HIS A 403 -13.62 -3.30 -16.08
CA HIS A 403 -14.31 -4.37 -15.35
C HIS A 403 -15.33 -3.75 -14.38
N LEU A 404 -16.08 -4.58 -13.64
CA LEU A 404 -16.94 -4.12 -12.54
C LEU A 404 -16.08 -3.88 -11.26
N ASP A 405 -15.14 -2.95 -11.34
CA ASP A 405 -14.04 -2.74 -10.37
C ASP A 405 -14.06 -1.35 -9.71
N GLN A 406 -15.18 -0.61 -9.83
CA GLN A 406 -15.34 0.72 -9.25
C GLN A 406 -15.36 0.64 -7.72
N GLY A 407 -14.42 1.33 -7.07
CA GLY A 407 -14.14 1.24 -5.63
C GLY A 407 -13.05 0.22 -5.28
N SER A 408 -12.53 -0.55 -6.25
CA SER A 408 -11.42 -1.49 -6.06
C SER A 408 -10.12 -0.74 -5.78
N PHE A 409 -9.24 -1.38 -5.01
CA PHE A 409 -7.97 -0.82 -4.57
C PHE A 409 -6.83 -1.84 -4.65
N VAL A 410 -5.58 -1.36 -4.66
CA VAL A 410 -4.38 -2.20 -4.42
C VAL A 410 -3.57 -1.58 -3.28
N ILE A 411 -2.86 -2.43 -2.52
CA ILE A 411 -2.09 -2.01 -1.35
C ILE A 411 -0.70 -2.63 -1.39
N ASP A 412 0.33 -1.79 -1.34
CA ASP A 412 1.71 -2.20 -1.04
C ASP A 412 2.11 -1.71 0.34
N ALA A 413 2.86 -2.53 1.07
CA ALA A 413 3.58 -2.14 2.27
C ALA A 413 4.70 -3.14 2.57
N LEU A 414 5.79 -2.71 3.22
CA LEU A 414 6.91 -3.57 3.62
C LEU A 414 7.55 -4.34 2.44
N GLY A 415 7.50 -3.78 1.22
CA GLY A 415 8.01 -4.42 0.02
C GLY A 415 7.12 -5.52 -0.57
N VAL A 416 5.87 -5.65 -0.11
CA VAL A 416 4.90 -6.68 -0.55
C VAL A 416 3.60 -6.05 -1.03
N ARG A 417 3.02 -6.60 -2.11
CA ARG A 417 1.68 -6.28 -2.63
C ARG A 417 0.65 -7.17 -1.90
N TRP A 418 -0.06 -6.60 -0.94
CA TRP A 418 -0.99 -7.31 -0.06
C TRP A 418 -2.40 -7.45 -0.63
N ALA A 419 -2.91 -6.40 -1.28
CA ALA A 419 -4.17 -6.40 -2.02
C ALA A 419 -3.86 -6.33 -3.52
N ILE A 420 -4.27 -7.34 -4.28
CA ILE A 420 -3.97 -7.48 -5.72
C ILE A 420 -5.20 -7.24 -6.59
N ASP A 421 -4.98 -7.00 -7.88
CA ASP A 421 -6.00 -7.14 -8.92
C ASP A 421 -5.58 -8.24 -9.91
N LEU A 422 -6.53 -9.02 -10.41
CA LEU A 422 -6.26 -10.16 -11.30
C LEU A 422 -5.91 -9.74 -12.73
N GLY A 423 -6.37 -8.56 -13.15
CA GLY A 423 -6.19 -8.09 -14.52
C GLY A 423 -6.97 -8.91 -15.57
N PRO A 424 -6.56 -8.86 -16.85
CA PRO A 424 -7.33 -9.41 -17.95
C PRO A 424 -7.27 -10.93 -18.02
N GLN A 425 -8.16 -11.49 -18.85
CA GLN A 425 -8.02 -12.82 -19.43
C GLN A 425 -7.69 -12.72 -20.92
N ASP A 426 -6.99 -13.72 -21.47
CA ASP A 426 -6.72 -13.80 -22.91
C ASP A 426 -8.02 -13.80 -23.73
N TYR A 427 -8.19 -12.81 -24.62
CA TYR A 427 -9.40 -12.66 -25.42
C TYR A 427 -9.63 -13.86 -26.35
N GLY A 428 -8.57 -14.41 -26.94
CA GLY A 428 -8.67 -15.55 -27.85
C GLY A 428 -9.23 -16.79 -27.16
N SER A 429 -8.93 -16.99 -25.87
CA SER A 429 -9.50 -18.06 -25.05
C SER A 429 -11.01 -17.91 -24.85
N LEU A 430 -11.50 -16.68 -24.71
CA LEU A 430 -12.92 -16.36 -24.48
C LEU A 430 -13.73 -16.41 -25.78
N GLU A 431 -13.20 -15.82 -26.86
CA GLU A 431 -13.83 -15.80 -28.19
C GLU A 431 -14.00 -17.23 -28.74
N LYS A 432 -13.08 -18.15 -28.44
CA LYS A 432 -13.22 -19.59 -28.78
C LYS A 432 -14.44 -20.26 -28.17
N HIS A 433 -14.97 -19.72 -27.07
CA HIS A 433 -16.19 -20.18 -26.43
C HIS A 433 -17.45 -19.45 -26.93
N GLY A 434 -17.32 -18.57 -27.94
CA GLY A 434 -18.44 -17.86 -28.55
C GLY A 434 -18.96 -16.67 -27.73
N LEU A 435 -18.20 -16.20 -26.73
CA LEU A 435 -18.63 -15.12 -25.84
C LEU A 435 -18.51 -13.75 -26.52
N SER A 436 -19.56 -12.93 -26.42
CA SER A 436 -19.52 -11.53 -26.83
C SER A 436 -18.87 -10.65 -25.74
N ILE A 437 -17.56 -10.46 -25.83
CA ILE A 437 -16.76 -9.78 -24.79
C ILE A 437 -16.72 -8.25 -24.93
N TRP A 438 -17.22 -7.71 -26.04
CA TRP A 438 -17.17 -6.27 -26.36
C TRP A 438 -18.48 -5.54 -26.06
N ASP A 439 -19.55 -6.28 -25.74
CA ASP A 439 -20.82 -5.72 -25.30
C ASP A 439 -20.75 -5.38 -23.80
N VAL A 440 -20.97 -4.11 -23.47
CA VAL A 440 -20.91 -3.57 -22.11
C VAL A 440 -22.28 -3.40 -21.47
N THR A 441 -23.36 -3.87 -22.11
CA THR A 441 -24.71 -3.82 -21.52
C THR A 441 -24.84 -4.75 -20.31
N GLN A 442 -25.78 -4.44 -19.40
CA GLN A 442 -25.89 -5.08 -18.07
C GLN A 442 -25.93 -6.61 -18.09
N ASN A 443 -26.53 -7.22 -19.12
CA ASN A 443 -26.78 -8.65 -19.21
C ASN A 443 -25.89 -9.36 -20.25
N SER A 444 -24.82 -8.69 -20.72
CA SER A 444 -23.95 -9.24 -21.76
C SER A 444 -23.12 -10.44 -21.27
N ASP A 445 -22.53 -11.17 -22.21
CA ASP A 445 -21.63 -12.28 -21.90
C ASP A 445 -20.37 -11.84 -21.15
N ARG A 446 -19.95 -10.57 -21.33
CA ARG A 446 -18.78 -9.99 -20.66
C ARG A 446 -18.85 -10.17 -19.14
N TRP A 447 -20.02 -9.94 -18.55
CA TRP A 447 -20.22 -10.01 -17.10
C TRP A 447 -20.47 -11.43 -16.59
N LYS A 448 -20.38 -12.44 -17.46
CA LYS A 448 -20.31 -13.85 -17.06
C LYS A 448 -18.87 -14.27 -16.75
N ILE A 449 -17.87 -13.53 -17.18
CA ILE A 449 -16.44 -13.83 -16.99
C ILE A 449 -16.01 -13.40 -15.60
N PHE A 450 -15.53 -14.33 -14.78
CA PHE A 450 -15.29 -14.09 -13.35
C PHE A 450 -14.40 -12.86 -13.11
N ARG A 451 -13.26 -12.79 -13.80
CA ARG A 451 -12.29 -11.68 -13.69
C ARG A 451 -12.86 -10.30 -14.07
N TYR A 452 -13.99 -10.25 -14.76
CA TYR A 452 -14.60 -8.99 -15.20
C TYR A 452 -15.74 -8.54 -14.27
N THR A 453 -16.06 -9.33 -13.24
CA THR A 453 -17.13 -9.04 -12.28
C THR A 453 -16.60 -8.48 -10.96
N ASN A 454 -17.44 -7.77 -10.20
CA ASN A 454 -17.14 -7.25 -8.87
C ASN A 454 -16.78 -8.36 -7.86
N LEU A 455 -17.14 -9.61 -8.15
CA LEU A 455 -16.77 -10.78 -7.36
C LEU A 455 -15.27 -11.11 -7.44
N ALA A 456 -14.54 -10.53 -8.39
CA ALA A 456 -13.11 -10.72 -8.59
C ALA A 456 -12.27 -9.48 -8.26
N HIS A 457 -12.85 -8.45 -7.61
CA HIS A 457 -12.16 -7.22 -7.24
C HIS A 457 -12.30 -6.89 -5.75
N ASN A 458 -11.50 -5.93 -5.27
CA ASN A 458 -11.42 -5.52 -3.87
C ASN A 458 -12.56 -4.57 -3.47
N VAL A 459 -13.80 -5.05 -3.56
CA VAL A 459 -15.02 -4.27 -3.32
C VAL A 459 -15.92 -4.97 -2.32
N PHE A 460 -17.04 -4.36 -1.96
CA PHE A 460 -18.13 -5.09 -1.29
C PHE A 460 -19.26 -5.38 -2.28
N THR A 461 -20.11 -6.34 -1.95
CA THR A 461 -21.27 -6.73 -2.74
C THR A 461 -22.50 -6.77 -1.86
N ILE A 462 -23.67 -6.58 -2.47
CA ILE A 462 -24.96 -6.63 -1.80
C ILE A 462 -25.79 -7.75 -2.42
N ASN A 463 -26.23 -8.71 -1.60
CA ASN A 463 -27.02 -9.87 -2.01
C ASN A 463 -26.38 -10.65 -3.17
N ASP A 464 -25.04 -10.69 -3.22
CA ASP A 464 -24.22 -11.27 -4.29
C ASP A 464 -24.57 -10.77 -5.71
N LYS A 465 -25.10 -9.54 -5.82
CA LYS A 465 -25.45 -8.91 -7.09
C LYS A 465 -24.24 -8.24 -7.76
N LEU A 466 -24.26 -8.24 -9.09
CA LEU A 466 -23.34 -7.46 -9.91
C LEU A 466 -23.68 -5.97 -9.80
N PHE A 467 -22.67 -5.12 -10.02
CA PHE A 467 -22.88 -3.67 -10.10
C PHE A 467 -23.82 -3.29 -11.25
N ASP A 468 -24.52 -2.17 -11.07
CA ASP A 468 -25.15 -1.45 -12.19
C ASP A 468 -24.05 -0.93 -13.12
N VAL A 469 -24.02 -1.42 -14.36
CA VAL A 469 -22.97 -1.08 -15.32
C VAL A 469 -22.94 0.40 -15.69
N LYS A 470 -24.07 1.12 -15.47
CA LYS A 470 -24.21 2.56 -15.68
C LYS A 470 -23.98 3.38 -14.41
N GLY A 471 -23.73 2.73 -13.27
CA GLY A 471 -23.36 3.40 -12.03
C GLY A 471 -22.03 4.14 -12.19
N TYR A 472 -21.93 5.35 -11.64
CA TYR A 472 -20.72 6.17 -11.65
C TYR A 472 -20.19 6.37 -10.23
N ALA A 473 -19.00 5.84 -9.96
CA ALA A 473 -18.27 6.03 -8.72
C ALA A 473 -17.43 7.30 -8.76
N LYS A 474 -17.79 8.30 -7.96
CA LYS A 474 -17.16 9.63 -7.98
C LYS A 474 -16.30 9.86 -6.74
N ILE A 475 -15.07 10.35 -6.94
CA ILE A 475 -14.27 10.91 -5.83
C ILE A 475 -14.96 12.19 -5.32
N LYS A 476 -15.42 12.18 -4.07
CA LYS A 476 -16.08 13.33 -3.41
C LYS A 476 -15.07 14.27 -2.77
N SER A 477 -14.06 13.71 -2.12
CA SER A 477 -13.01 14.47 -1.45
C SER A 477 -11.71 13.66 -1.39
N HIS A 478 -10.61 14.39 -1.22
CA HIS A 478 -9.30 13.83 -0.91
C HIS A 478 -8.56 14.83 -0.02
N LYS A 479 -7.59 14.33 0.75
CA LYS A 479 -6.73 15.16 1.60
C LYS A 479 -5.33 14.58 1.56
N ASN A 480 -4.33 15.46 1.56
CA ASN A 480 -2.92 15.09 1.58
C ASN A 480 -2.20 15.95 2.62
N THR A 481 -1.97 15.38 3.80
CA THR A 481 -1.11 15.92 4.85
C THR A 481 -0.07 14.86 5.24
N PRO A 482 0.99 15.23 5.96
CA PRO A 482 1.96 14.25 6.46
C PRO A 482 1.31 13.12 7.25
N LYS A 483 0.33 13.46 8.09
CA LYS A 483 -0.38 12.51 8.97
C LYS A 483 -1.59 11.82 8.32
N LEU A 484 -2.07 12.29 7.16
CA LEU A 484 -3.29 11.75 6.57
C LEU A 484 -3.30 11.94 5.06
N LYS A 485 -3.34 10.83 4.33
CA LYS A 485 -3.58 10.80 2.88
C LYS A 485 -4.85 9.99 2.67
N GLU A 486 -5.94 10.62 2.26
CA GLU A 486 -7.26 9.99 2.18
C GLU A 486 -7.98 10.26 0.86
N THR A 487 -8.95 9.41 0.56
CA THR A 487 -9.89 9.57 -0.55
C THR A 487 -11.26 9.03 -0.14
N LEU A 488 -12.30 9.82 -0.37
CA LEU A 488 -13.70 9.41 -0.22
C LEU A 488 -14.33 9.26 -1.61
N ILE A 489 -14.89 8.09 -1.89
CA ILE A 489 -15.59 7.77 -3.14
C ILE A 489 -17.06 7.48 -2.82
N ASP A 490 -17.96 8.12 -3.56
CA ASP A 490 -19.38 7.77 -3.57
C ASP A 490 -19.61 6.61 -4.54
N LEU A 491 -20.16 5.53 -4.01
CA LEU A 491 -20.42 4.28 -4.71
C LEU A 491 -21.93 4.05 -4.91
N SER A 492 -22.79 4.96 -4.45
CA SER A 492 -24.23 4.74 -4.31
C SER A 492 -24.89 4.26 -5.60
N SER A 493 -24.49 4.82 -6.74
CA SER A 493 -25.06 4.51 -8.05
C SER A 493 -24.72 3.10 -8.56
N LEU A 494 -23.66 2.46 -8.07
CA LEU A 494 -23.33 1.07 -8.40
C LEU A 494 -24.33 0.07 -7.79
N TYR A 495 -24.98 0.49 -6.69
CA TYR A 495 -25.91 -0.33 -5.90
C TYR A 495 -27.35 0.18 -6.02
N ASN A 496 -27.70 0.80 -7.16
CA ASN A 496 -29.05 1.28 -7.44
C ASN A 496 -30.11 0.21 -7.14
N GLY A 497 -31.13 0.58 -6.36
CA GLY A 497 -32.20 -0.35 -5.93
C GLY A 497 -31.83 -1.28 -4.78
N HIS A 498 -30.55 -1.38 -4.40
CA HIS A 498 -30.07 -2.24 -3.32
C HIS A 498 -29.70 -1.45 -2.06
N LEU A 499 -29.09 -0.27 -2.21
CA LEU A 499 -28.78 0.64 -1.11
C LEU A 499 -29.33 2.04 -1.39
N ALA A 500 -29.66 2.77 -0.32
CA ALA A 500 -30.03 4.18 -0.37
C ALA A 500 -28.80 5.10 -0.43
N TYR A 501 -27.66 4.61 0.05
CA TYR A 501 -26.37 5.29 0.01
C TYR A 501 -25.24 4.28 0.21
N ALA A 502 -24.13 4.51 -0.48
CA ALA A 502 -22.90 3.76 -0.31
C ALA A 502 -21.69 4.66 -0.56
N SER A 503 -20.71 4.63 0.33
CA SER A 503 -19.43 5.31 0.11
C SER A 503 -18.28 4.49 0.66
N ARG A 504 -17.09 4.73 0.11
CA ARG A 504 -15.83 4.17 0.56
C ARG A 504 -14.84 5.28 0.84
N TYR A 505 -14.40 5.32 2.08
CA TYR A 505 -13.25 6.08 2.54
C TYR A 505 -12.04 5.16 2.60
N ILE A 506 -10.93 5.55 1.99
CA ILE A 506 -9.65 4.84 2.13
C ILE A 506 -8.54 5.83 2.47
N ALA A 507 -7.71 5.49 3.44
CA ALA A 507 -6.67 6.39 3.92
C ALA A 507 -5.40 5.67 4.38
N ILE A 508 -4.27 6.34 4.19
CA ILE A 508 -3.01 6.08 4.90
C ILE A 508 -2.99 7.02 6.11
N VAL A 509 -3.03 6.45 7.31
CA VAL A 509 -3.16 7.19 8.58
C VAL A 509 -1.84 7.16 9.34
N ASN A 510 -1.32 8.37 9.63
CA ASN A 510 0.01 8.68 10.19
C ASN A 510 1.17 7.90 9.58
N GLU A 511 1.05 7.53 8.30
CA GLU A 511 2.07 6.73 7.58
C GLU A 511 2.31 5.33 8.19
N GLU A 512 1.42 4.87 9.06
CA GLU A 512 1.58 3.64 9.86
C GLU A 512 0.63 2.52 9.41
N TYR A 513 -0.62 2.85 9.09
CA TYR A 513 -1.63 1.85 8.72
C TYR A 513 -2.56 2.35 7.62
N ILE A 514 -3.29 1.41 7.01
CA ILE A 514 -4.32 1.70 6.01
C ILE A 514 -5.69 1.48 6.66
N GLU A 515 -6.59 2.43 6.46
CA GLU A 515 -7.97 2.36 6.91
C GLU A 515 -8.93 2.36 5.72
N ILE A 516 -9.88 1.44 5.71
CA ILE A 516 -10.95 1.35 4.72
C ILE A 516 -12.27 1.40 5.48
N LYS A 517 -13.03 2.49 5.34
CA LYS A 517 -14.34 2.68 5.96
C LYS A 517 -15.40 2.69 4.86
N ASP A 518 -16.29 1.70 4.89
CA ASP A 518 -17.45 1.64 4.02
C ASP A 518 -18.69 2.11 4.81
N GLU A 519 -19.31 3.22 4.39
CA GLU A 519 -20.57 3.70 4.96
C GLU A 519 -21.70 3.30 4.02
N VAL A 520 -22.63 2.49 4.54
CA VAL A 520 -23.76 1.94 3.78
C VAL A 520 -25.07 2.28 4.47
N ARG A 521 -26.08 2.63 3.68
CA ARG A 521 -27.45 2.84 4.16
C ARG A 521 -28.41 1.98 3.37
N THR A 522 -29.07 1.05 4.03
CA THR A 522 -30.05 0.15 3.41
C THR A 522 -31.34 0.86 3.03
N ASN A 523 -32.06 0.29 2.06
CA ASN A 523 -33.43 0.68 1.72
C ASN A 523 -34.43 0.15 2.78
N THR A 524 -35.69 -0.05 2.39
CA THR A 524 -36.75 -0.63 3.24
C THR A 524 -36.51 -2.10 3.57
N GLU A 525 -35.76 -2.82 2.74
CA GLU A 525 -35.45 -4.24 2.94
C GLU A 525 -34.07 -4.42 3.61
N PRO A 526 -33.89 -5.47 4.43
CA PRO A 526 -32.57 -5.88 4.88
C PRO A 526 -31.70 -6.35 3.70
N ALA A 527 -30.39 -6.35 3.88
CA ALA A 527 -29.46 -6.74 2.83
C ALA A 527 -28.26 -7.52 3.40
N ASP A 528 -27.79 -8.52 2.66
CA ASP A 528 -26.55 -9.22 2.98
C ASP A 528 -25.38 -8.50 2.30
N LEU A 529 -24.43 -8.01 3.11
CA LEU A 529 -23.20 -7.40 2.62
C LEU A 529 -22.04 -8.40 2.73
N SER A 530 -21.32 -8.59 1.63
CA SER A 530 -20.05 -9.31 1.59
C SER A 530 -18.94 -8.35 1.19
N TRP A 531 -18.01 -8.05 2.11
CA TRP A 531 -16.80 -7.28 1.81
C TRP A 531 -15.68 -8.23 1.44
N GLN A 532 -14.86 -7.90 0.44
CA GLN A 532 -13.77 -8.78 0.01
C GLN A 532 -12.49 -8.06 -0.43
N MET A 533 -11.38 -8.80 -0.30
CA MET A 533 -10.05 -8.43 -0.79
C MET A 533 -9.29 -9.67 -1.31
N LEU A 534 -8.67 -9.54 -2.47
CA LEU A 534 -7.85 -10.55 -3.13
C LEU A 534 -6.39 -10.41 -2.67
N THR A 535 -5.78 -11.56 -2.34
CA THR A 535 -4.39 -11.62 -1.90
C THR A 535 -3.70 -12.88 -2.39
N LYS A 536 -2.39 -12.79 -2.67
CA LYS A 536 -1.51 -13.95 -2.88
C LYS A 536 -0.85 -14.44 -1.59
N ALA A 537 -1.04 -13.71 -0.50
CA ALA A 537 -0.47 -14.07 0.78
C ALA A 537 -1.10 -15.35 1.32
N LYS A 538 -0.31 -16.11 2.09
CA LYS A 538 -0.85 -17.15 2.94
C LYS A 538 -1.72 -16.49 4.00
N VAL A 539 -2.97 -16.93 4.10
CA VAL A 539 -3.95 -16.37 5.04
C VAL A 539 -4.04 -17.25 6.28
N LYS A 540 -3.91 -16.63 7.45
CA LYS A 540 -4.20 -17.23 8.75
C LYS A 540 -5.37 -16.48 9.38
N THR A 541 -6.54 -17.11 9.40
CA THR A 541 -7.73 -16.54 10.05
C THR A 541 -7.56 -16.53 11.56
N VAL A 542 -7.94 -15.42 12.18
CA VAL A 542 -7.98 -15.23 13.63
C VAL A 542 -9.30 -14.55 14.00
N ASP A 543 -9.68 -14.55 15.28
CA ASP A 543 -10.83 -13.75 15.69
C ASP A 543 -10.52 -12.27 15.47
N GLY A 544 -11.48 -11.54 14.90
CA GLY A 544 -11.30 -10.13 14.55
C GLY A 544 -10.57 -9.86 13.24
N GLY A 545 -10.14 -10.87 12.48
CA GLY A 545 -9.57 -10.64 11.13
C GLY A 545 -8.62 -11.71 10.60
N PHE A 546 -7.56 -11.27 9.92
CA PHE A 546 -6.63 -12.13 9.19
C PHE A 546 -5.18 -11.70 9.40
N PHE A 547 -4.29 -12.67 9.56
CA PHE A 547 -2.87 -12.47 9.28
C PHE A 547 -2.57 -12.88 7.84
N LEU A 548 -2.02 -11.95 7.08
CA LEU A 548 -1.51 -12.21 5.74
C LEU A 548 -0.01 -12.33 5.80
N ILE A 549 0.54 -13.43 5.27
CA ILE A 549 1.96 -13.75 5.33
C ILE A 549 2.48 -13.97 3.91
N GLN A 550 3.50 -13.21 3.52
CA GLN A 550 4.17 -13.32 2.22
C GLN A 550 5.60 -12.77 2.32
N ASP A 551 6.57 -13.42 1.66
CA ASP A 551 7.97 -12.97 1.59
C ASP A 551 8.60 -12.65 2.97
N GLU A 552 8.34 -13.49 3.97
CA GLU A 552 8.77 -13.32 5.38
C GLU A 552 8.26 -12.03 6.05
N LYS A 553 7.28 -11.38 5.43
CA LYS A 553 6.51 -10.27 5.99
C LYS A 553 5.14 -10.78 6.39
N SER A 554 4.53 -10.11 7.35
CA SER A 554 3.11 -10.28 7.59
C SER A 554 2.46 -8.95 7.89
N ILE A 555 1.14 -8.89 7.71
CA ILE A 555 0.28 -7.78 8.10
C ILE A 555 -0.98 -8.31 8.79
N PHE A 556 -1.53 -7.54 9.72
CA PHE A 556 -2.83 -7.81 10.30
C PHE A 556 -3.91 -7.03 9.55
N VAL A 557 -4.96 -7.72 9.12
CA VAL A 557 -6.16 -7.13 8.53
C VAL A 557 -7.29 -7.31 9.53
N SER A 558 -7.67 -6.25 10.24
CA SER A 558 -8.83 -6.29 11.15
C SER A 558 -10.13 -6.12 10.38
N VAL A 559 -11.18 -6.81 10.83
CA VAL A 559 -12.54 -6.69 10.30
C VAL A 559 -13.48 -6.15 11.38
N PRO A 560 -14.64 -5.56 11.01
CA PRO A 560 -15.57 -5.03 12.00
C PRO A 560 -16.06 -6.11 12.97
N ALA A 561 -16.25 -5.74 14.24
CA ALA A 561 -16.82 -6.64 15.25
C ALA A 561 -18.22 -7.11 14.86
N GLY A 562 -18.58 -8.34 15.23
CA GLY A 562 -19.89 -8.92 14.92
C GLY A 562 -20.06 -9.41 13.48
N THR A 563 -19.01 -9.37 12.66
CA THR A 563 -19.02 -9.90 11.29
C THR A 563 -18.59 -11.37 11.23
N GLU A 564 -18.92 -12.04 10.12
CA GLU A 564 -18.49 -13.41 9.84
C GLU A 564 -17.31 -13.41 8.85
N PRO A 565 -16.05 -13.54 9.31
CA PRO A 565 -14.89 -13.56 8.42
C PRO A 565 -14.84 -14.85 7.59
N PHE A 566 -14.39 -14.74 6.33
CA PHE A 566 -14.22 -15.88 5.43
C PHE A 566 -12.92 -15.81 4.64
N VAL A 567 -12.45 -16.97 4.18
CA VAL A 567 -11.35 -17.14 3.23
C VAL A 567 -11.79 -18.17 2.18
N THR A 568 -11.70 -17.83 0.90
CA THR A 568 -12.01 -18.75 -0.20
C THR A 568 -10.99 -18.61 -1.32
N PRO A 569 -10.65 -19.68 -2.07
CA PRO A 569 -9.88 -19.54 -3.29
C PRO A 569 -10.60 -18.63 -4.30
N ALA A 570 -9.85 -17.83 -5.06
CA ALA A 570 -10.39 -17.00 -6.14
C ALA A 570 -10.66 -17.82 -7.41
N THR A 571 -11.34 -18.97 -7.29
CA THR A 571 -11.58 -19.90 -8.40
C THR A 571 -12.98 -19.73 -8.98
N SER A 572 -13.11 -19.82 -10.31
CA SER A 572 -14.40 -19.95 -10.98
C SER A 572 -14.69 -21.41 -11.35
N VAL A 573 -15.97 -21.77 -11.39
CA VAL A 573 -16.46 -23.09 -11.83
C VAL A 573 -16.74 -23.14 -13.33
N LYS A 574 -16.69 -22.00 -14.04
CA LYS A 574 -16.98 -21.95 -15.47
C LYS A 574 -15.76 -22.38 -16.28
N ASN A 575 -15.97 -23.25 -17.26
CA ASN A 575 -14.90 -23.83 -18.08
C ASN A 575 -14.15 -22.83 -18.96
N PHE A 576 -14.75 -21.67 -19.23
CA PHE A 576 -14.13 -20.61 -20.02
C PHE A 576 -13.33 -19.61 -19.17
N ASP A 577 -13.41 -19.66 -17.83
CA ASP A 577 -12.65 -18.75 -16.97
C ASP A 577 -11.21 -19.24 -16.77
N ALA A 578 -10.25 -18.32 -16.85
CA ALA A 578 -8.85 -18.65 -16.58
C ALA A 578 -8.63 -18.97 -15.08
N PRO A 579 -7.75 -19.93 -14.75
CA PRO A 579 -7.43 -20.24 -13.36
C PRO A 579 -6.68 -19.08 -12.69
N ASN A 580 -6.88 -18.93 -11.38
CA ASN A 580 -6.22 -17.93 -10.54
C ASN A 580 -5.36 -18.62 -9.46
N PRO A 581 -4.26 -19.29 -9.86
CA PRO A 581 -3.49 -20.11 -8.93
C PRO A 581 -2.87 -19.28 -7.81
N GLY A 582 -3.00 -19.78 -6.58
CA GLY A 582 -2.40 -19.15 -5.40
C GLY A 582 -3.05 -17.83 -4.97
N VAL A 583 -4.24 -17.49 -5.48
CA VAL A 583 -4.99 -16.30 -5.06
C VAL A 583 -6.15 -16.69 -4.16
N SER A 584 -6.22 -16.03 -3.00
CA SER A 584 -7.31 -16.14 -2.03
C SER A 584 -8.13 -14.86 -2.01
N ILE A 585 -9.43 -14.99 -1.79
CA ILE A 585 -10.35 -13.91 -1.41
C ILE A 585 -10.54 -14.03 0.11
N ILE A 586 -10.15 -12.99 0.83
CA ILE A 586 -10.49 -12.81 2.25
C ILE A 586 -11.62 -11.81 2.36
N GLY A 587 -12.42 -11.89 3.41
CA GLY A 587 -13.52 -10.95 3.56
C GLY A 587 -14.35 -11.19 4.80
N TYR A 588 -15.46 -10.47 4.92
CA TYR A 588 -16.45 -10.74 5.95
C TYR A 588 -17.86 -10.60 5.40
N LYS A 589 -18.81 -11.28 6.04
CA LYS A 589 -20.24 -11.15 5.79
C LYS A 589 -20.94 -10.50 6.97
N ILE A 590 -21.96 -9.70 6.69
CA ILE A 590 -22.84 -9.11 7.70
C ILE A 590 -24.25 -8.89 7.15
N LYS A 591 -25.24 -9.08 8.01
CA LYS A 591 -26.64 -8.72 7.72
C LYS A 591 -26.89 -7.28 8.11
N LEU A 592 -27.25 -6.45 7.14
CA LEU A 592 -27.64 -5.08 7.35
C LEU A 592 -29.13 -5.00 7.67
N THR A 593 -29.48 -4.31 8.75
CA THR A 593 -30.87 -4.05 9.12
C THR A 593 -31.46 -2.94 8.26
N SER A 594 -32.72 -3.10 7.84
CA SER A 594 -33.44 -2.13 7.01
C SER A 594 -33.40 -0.71 7.57
N GLN A 595 -33.34 0.30 6.70
CA GLN A 595 -33.33 1.73 7.03
C GLN A 595 -32.25 2.17 8.04
N THR A 596 -31.16 1.42 8.18
CA THR A 596 -30.04 1.82 9.05
C THR A 596 -28.83 2.28 8.24
N THR A 597 -28.08 3.22 8.81
CA THR A 597 -26.71 3.55 8.36
C THR A 597 -25.74 2.75 9.21
N GLN A 598 -24.79 2.07 8.57
CA GLN A 598 -23.70 1.36 9.24
C GLN A 598 -22.37 1.78 8.63
N THR A 599 -21.38 1.99 9.50
CA THR A 599 -20.00 2.26 9.11
C THR A 599 -19.15 1.06 9.45
N LEU A 600 -18.62 0.40 8.42
CA LEU A 600 -17.84 -0.82 8.53
C LEU A 600 -16.38 -0.49 8.25
N THR A 601 -15.51 -0.75 9.23
CA THR A 601 -14.09 -0.39 9.15
C THR A 601 -13.21 -1.63 9.06
N VAL A 602 -12.39 -1.70 8.01
CA VAL A 602 -11.28 -2.64 7.88
C VAL A 602 -9.98 -1.85 8.04
N ARG A 603 -9.03 -2.36 8.83
CA ARG A 603 -7.70 -1.76 8.98
C ARG A 603 -6.63 -2.77 8.62
N LEU A 604 -5.63 -2.32 7.86
CA LEU A 604 -4.45 -3.09 7.55
C LEU A 604 -3.27 -2.47 8.29
N PHE A 605 -2.72 -3.24 9.23
CA PHE A 605 -1.53 -2.88 10.00
C PHE A 605 -0.34 -3.62 9.41
N PRO A 606 0.57 -2.93 8.70
CA PRO A 606 1.78 -3.53 8.17
C PRO A 606 2.73 -3.97 9.28
N GLN A 607 2.45 -5.12 9.89
CA GLN A 607 3.16 -5.64 11.06
C GLN A 607 3.17 -7.15 11.09
N SER A 608 4.35 -7.71 11.35
CA SER A 608 4.55 -9.15 11.25
C SER A 608 4.30 -9.90 12.55
N ILE A 609 3.32 -10.80 12.59
CA ILE A 609 3.14 -11.75 13.69
C ILE A 609 4.26 -12.79 13.76
N ASP A 610 4.82 -13.16 12.60
CA ASP A 610 5.97 -14.07 12.51
C ASP A 610 7.23 -13.51 13.19
N LYS A 611 7.18 -12.26 13.65
CA LYS A 611 8.23 -11.57 14.39
C LYS A 611 7.87 -11.26 15.84
N ILE A 612 6.80 -11.81 16.45
CA ILE A 612 6.57 -11.62 17.90
C ILE A 612 7.85 -11.95 18.66
N GLN A 613 8.45 -13.12 18.35
CA GLN A 613 9.71 -13.51 18.96
C GLN A 613 10.86 -12.57 18.62
N GLU A 614 11.06 -12.20 17.35
CA GLU A 614 12.14 -11.29 16.95
C GLU A 614 12.02 -9.90 17.61
N ILE A 615 10.82 -9.31 17.65
CA ILE A 615 10.56 -7.98 18.22
C ILE A 615 10.78 -8.03 19.74
N CYS A 616 10.17 -8.99 20.43
CA CYS A 616 10.35 -9.15 21.87
C CYS A 616 11.82 -9.45 22.22
N ASP A 617 12.51 -10.30 21.45
CA ASP A 617 13.94 -10.57 21.66
C ASP A 617 14.79 -9.32 21.42
N ARG A 618 14.46 -8.50 20.40
CA ARG A 618 15.15 -7.23 20.13
C ARG A 618 14.96 -6.24 21.27
N VAL A 619 13.72 -6.07 21.75
CA VAL A 619 13.38 -5.21 22.89
C VAL A 619 14.07 -5.70 24.17
N ALA A 620 14.03 -7.01 24.43
CA ALA A 620 14.68 -7.61 25.59
C ALA A 620 16.20 -7.42 25.55
N THR A 621 16.81 -7.68 24.38
CA THR A 621 18.26 -7.53 24.18
C THR A 621 18.69 -6.08 24.31
N TRP A 622 17.92 -5.14 23.75
CA TRP A 622 18.17 -3.71 23.91
C TRP A 622 18.19 -3.34 25.40
N GLN A 623 17.18 -3.75 26.18
CA GLN A 623 17.12 -3.43 27.60
C GLN A 623 18.26 -4.09 28.39
N ILE A 624 18.60 -5.35 28.12
CA ILE A 624 19.74 -6.03 28.75
C ILE A 624 21.05 -5.26 28.50
N ASN A 625 21.30 -4.86 27.25
CA ASN A 625 22.51 -4.12 26.87
C ASN A 625 22.59 -2.72 27.52
N HIS A 626 21.44 -2.12 27.84
CA HIS A 626 21.35 -0.81 28.47
C HIS A 626 21.06 -0.87 29.98
N GLN A 627 21.05 -2.06 30.58
CA GLN A 627 20.71 -2.24 32.00
C GLN A 627 21.66 -1.47 32.92
N ALA A 628 22.96 -1.39 32.58
CA ALA A 628 23.93 -0.63 33.35
C ALA A 628 23.63 0.88 33.40
N SER A 629 22.83 1.38 32.45
CA SER A 629 22.38 2.78 32.37
C SER A 629 20.94 2.98 32.87
N ALA A 630 20.30 1.95 33.42
CA ALA A 630 18.98 2.07 34.01
C ALA A 630 19.01 3.05 35.19
N LYS A 631 18.01 3.94 35.26
CA LYS A 631 17.96 5.05 36.22
C LYS A 631 17.74 4.58 37.67
N HIS A 632 17.10 3.44 37.82
CA HIS A 632 16.57 2.97 39.09
C HIS A 632 17.43 1.84 39.66
N HIS A 633 17.44 1.71 40.98
CA HIS A 633 18.16 0.64 41.66
C HIS A 633 17.68 -0.74 41.17
N ALA A 634 18.58 -1.73 41.08
CA ALA A 634 18.26 -3.04 40.52
C ALA A 634 17.18 -3.82 41.31
N LEU A 635 16.99 -3.50 42.60
CA LEU A 635 15.94 -4.08 43.46
C LEU A 635 14.66 -3.23 43.53
N ASP A 636 14.65 -2.06 42.90
CA ASP A 636 13.47 -1.19 42.85
C ASP A 636 12.34 -1.81 42.02
N TRP A 637 11.09 -1.40 42.30
CA TRP A 637 9.90 -1.94 41.63
C TRP A 637 9.92 -1.81 40.11
N THR A 638 10.57 -0.76 39.59
CA THR A 638 10.73 -0.54 38.15
C THR A 638 11.41 -1.76 37.52
N ASN A 639 12.55 -2.16 38.08
CA ASN A 639 13.29 -3.36 37.69
C ASN A 639 12.54 -4.65 38.06
N GLY A 640 11.80 -4.68 39.16
CA GLY A 640 10.94 -5.81 39.51
C GLY A 640 9.92 -6.15 38.40
N ALA A 641 9.25 -5.12 37.85
CA ALA A 641 8.33 -5.28 36.73
C ALA A 641 9.04 -5.70 35.43
N TRP A 642 10.21 -5.12 35.15
CA TRP A 642 11.08 -5.53 34.05
C TRP A 642 11.44 -7.02 34.12
N TYR A 643 11.97 -7.47 35.26
CA TYR A 643 12.37 -8.85 35.48
C TYR A 643 11.20 -9.82 35.42
N LYS A 644 10.03 -9.42 35.93
CA LYS A 644 8.81 -10.21 35.77
C LYS A 644 8.50 -10.45 34.30
N GLY A 645 8.47 -9.39 33.48
CA GLY A 645 8.24 -9.52 32.05
C GLY A 645 9.26 -10.38 31.32
N LEU A 646 10.56 -10.17 31.61
CA LEU A 646 11.63 -10.97 31.03
C LEU A 646 11.53 -12.45 31.44
N SER A 647 11.15 -12.74 32.68
CA SER A 647 10.99 -14.12 33.17
C SER A 647 9.84 -14.86 32.46
N GLU A 648 8.71 -14.21 32.21
CA GLU A 648 7.60 -14.80 31.45
C GLU A 648 7.99 -15.03 30.00
N TRP A 649 8.66 -14.06 29.38
CA TRP A 649 9.15 -14.19 28.02
C TRP A 649 10.17 -15.33 27.89
N ALA A 650 11.14 -15.40 28.80
CA ALA A 650 12.15 -16.45 28.83
C ALA A 650 11.54 -17.86 28.93
N LYS A 651 10.44 -18.03 29.69
CA LYS A 651 9.67 -19.29 29.74
C LYS A 651 9.03 -19.61 28.39
N GLU A 652 8.45 -18.61 27.76
CA GLU A 652 7.66 -18.77 26.53
C GLU A 652 8.55 -19.10 25.31
N VAL A 653 9.74 -18.48 25.21
CA VAL A 653 10.73 -18.76 24.15
C VAL A 653 11.78 -19.82 24.51
N ARG A 654 11.79 -20.30 25.75
CA ARG A 654 12.75 -21.31 26.27
C ARG A 654 14.23 -20.90 26.07
N LYS A 655 14.57 -19.64 26.35
CA LYS A 655 15.90 -19.08 26.10
C LYS A 655 16.67 -18.89 27.41
N GLU A 656 17.67 -19.75 27.66
CA GLU A 656 18.39 -19.78 28.95
C GLU A 656 19.17 -18.49 29.24
N THR A 657 19.69 -17.84 28.19
CA THR A 657 20.46 -16.60 28.33
C THR A 657 19.69 -15.48 29.06
N TYR A 658 18.35 -15.47 28.98
CA TYR A 658 17.53 -14.53 29.72
C TYR A 658 17.40 -14.91 31.20
N PHE A 659 17.32 -16.20 31.51
CA PHE A 659 17.40 -16.66 32.89
C PHE A 659 18.78 -16.46 33.51
N ASP A 660 19.86 -16.62 32.73
CA ASP A 660 21.23 -16.33 33.18
C ASP A 660 21.36 -14.85 33.60
N PHE A 661 20.79 -13.93 32.81
CA PHE A 661 20.75 -12.51 33.16
C PHE A 661 19.97 -12.27 34.46
N LEU A 662 18.77 -12.85 34.61
CA LEU A 662 17.94 -12.73 35.82
C LEU A 662 18.65 -13.28 37.06
N LYS A 663 19.29 -14.46 36.92
CA LYS A 663 20.07 -15.09 37.98
C LYS A 663 21.24 -14.20 38.39
N ALA A 664 21.98 -13.64 37.43
CA ALA A 664 23.10 -12.73 37.70
C ALA A 664 22.66 -11.45 38.43
N GLN A 665 21.47 -10.91 38.15
CA GLN A 665 20.92 -9.80 38.94
C GLN A 665 20.65 -10.21 40.39
N GLY A 666 20.09 -11.40 40.61
CA GLY A 666 19.88 -11.93 41.96
C GLY A 666 21.18 -12.18 42.72
N GLU A 667 22.17 -12.85 42.10
CA GLU A 667 23.49 -13.13 42.71
C GLU A 667 24.20 -11.84 43.13
N ARG A 668 24.17 -10.82 42.26
CA ARG A 668 24.79 -9.51 42.53
C ARG A 668 24.27 -8.84 43.81
N HIS A 669 23.02 -9.12 44.18
CA HIS A 669 22.35 -8.54 45.33
C HIS A 669 22.09 -9.56 46.45
N GLY A 670 22.67 -10.76 46.35
CA GLY A 670 22.48 -11.85 47.32
C GLY A 670 21.01 -12.23 47.51
N TYR A 671 20.21 -12.16 46.44
CA TYR A 671 18.77 -12.43 46.45
C TYR A 671 17.97 -11.63 47.51
N ASN A 672 18.47 -10.46 47.91
CA ASN A 672 17.79 -9.59 48.87
C ASN A 672 16.59 -8.86 48.25
N VAL A 673 15.66 -8.48 49.11
CA VAL A 673 14.62 -7.48 48.82
C VAL A 673 15.11 -6.08 49.15
N TYR A 674 14.41 -5.04 48.69
CA TYR A 674 14.85 -3.67 48.93
C TYR A 674 14.53 -3.18 50.36
N TYR A 675 14.96 -1.98 50.73
CA TYR A 675 15.25 -1.62 52.12
C TYR A 675 14.03 -1.34 53.03
N ARG A 676 12.86 -0.95 52.49
CA ARG A 676 11.68 -0.54 53.27
C ARG A 676 10.81 -1.75 53.66
N PRO A 677 10.71 -2.14 54.94
CA PRO A 677 10.04 -3.37 55.38
C PRO A 677 8.63 -3.58 54.82
N TYR A 678 7.77 -2.56 54.93
CA TYR A 678 6.35 -2.67 54.59
C TYR A 678 6.00 -2.22 53.17
N HIS A 679 6.94 -1.56 52.47
CA HIS A 679 6.61 -0.87 51.22
C HIS A 679 6.45 -1.88 50.07
N ALA A 680 5.30 -1.82 49.38
CA ALA A 680 4.96 -2.77 48.32
C ALA A 680 6.00 -2.82 47.19
N ASP A 681 6.52 -1.66 46.76
CA ASP A 681 7.56 -1.55 45.73
C ASP A 681 8.79 -2.42 46.03
N ASP A 682 9.21 -2.46 47.30
CA ASP A 682 10.50 -3.03 47.70
C ASP A 682 10.51 -4.57 47.70
N ILE A 683 9.33 -5.18 47.57
CA ILE A 683 9.18 -6.63 47.43
C ILE A 683 8.89 -7.08 46.01
N CYS A 684 8.64 -6.16 45.07
CA CYS A 684 8.29 -6.47 43.68
C CYS A 684 9.35 -7.36 42.99
N VAL A 685 10.64 -7.12 43.26
CA VAL A 685 11.76 -7.93 42.74
C VAL A 685 11.61 -9.42 43.08
N SER A 686 10.92 -9.75 44.17
CA SER A 686 10.68 -11.13 44.58
C SER A 686 9.86 -11.91 43.55
N GLN A 687 9.09 -11.25 42.69
CA GLN A 687 8.41 -11.95 41.59
C GLN A 687 9.41 -12.69 40.69
N MET A 688 10.59 -12.12 40.42
CA MET A 688 11.68 -12.79 39.71
C MET A 688 12.22 -13.98 40.52
N TYR A 689 12.47 -13.77 41.81
CA TYR A 689 13.02 -14.81 42.69
C TYR A 689 12.13 -16.04 42.80
N LEU A 690 10.80 -15.84 42.86
CA LEU A 690 9.84 -16.95 42.83
C LEU A 690 9.94 -17.74 41.52
N GLU A 691 10.14 -17.07 40.38
CA GLU A 691 10.32 -17.77 39.09
C GLU A 691 11.67 -18.50 39.01
N LEU A 692 12.75 -17.92 39.55
CA LEU A 692 14.04 -18.61 39.68
C LEU A 692 13.92 -19.86 40.57
N TYR A 693 13.23 -19.77 41.71
CA TYR A 693 12.95 -20.92 42.57
C TYR A 693 12.14 -22.01 41.87
N LYS A 694 11.05 -21.64 41.18
CA LYS A 694 10.24 -22.60 40.40
C LYS A 694 11.08 -23.32 39.34
N ARG A 695 12.06 -22.63 38.75
CA ARG A 695 12.92 -23.17 37.69
C ARG A 695 14.04 -24.07 38.23
N TYR A 696 14.75 -23.63 39.26
CA TYR A 696 16.01 -24.24 39.70
C TYR A 696 15.91 -24.98 41.04
N GLY A 697 14.87 -24.74 41.83
CA GLY A 697 14.62 -25.43 43.11
C GLY A 697 15.52 -25.02 44.29
N ASP A 698 16.42 -24.04 44.12
CA ASP A 698 17.30 -23.59 45.18
C ASP A 698 16.59 -22.64 46.16
N LYS A 699 16.51 -23.05 47.43
CA LYS A 699 15.82 -22.28 48.46
C LYS A 699 16.42 -20.90 48.69
N GLU A 700 17.71 -20.70 48.39
CA GLU A 700 18.36 -19.40 48.54
C GLU A 700 17.62 -18.28 47.82
N PHE A 701 17.04 -18.56 46.64
CA PHE A 701 16.30 -17.57 45.85
C PHE A 701 15.17 -16.89 46.66
N ILE A 702 14.50 -17.60 47.56
CA ILE A 702 13.28 -17.12 48.24
C ILE A 702 13.46 -16.91 49.75
N THR A 703 14.63 -17.23 50.32
CA THR A 703 14.87 -17.10 51.77
C THR A 703 14.57 -15.69 52.28
N HIS A 704 15.16 -14.67 51.67
CA HIS A 704 14.95 -13.29 52.11
C HIS A 704 13.54 -12.75 51.81
N THR A 705 12.88 -13.27 50.78
CA THR A 705 11.46 -12.98 50.53
C THR A 705 10.59 -13.54 51.66
N ILE A 706 10.83 -14.79 52.09
CA ILE A 706 10.10 -15.41 53.21
C ILE A 706 10.34 -14.62 54.50
N GLU A 707 11.59 -14.32 54.83
CA GLU A 707 11.95 -13.52 56.02
C GLU A 707 11.22 -12.17 56.04
N ARG A 708 11.19 -11.48 54.89
CA ARG A 708 10.52 -10.19 54.75
C ARG A 708 9.00 -10.32 54.95
N LEU A 709 8.35 -11.25 54.27
CA LEU A 709 6.90 -11.41 54.36
C LEU A 709 6.47 -11.88 55.76
N ASP A 710 7.24 -12.78 56.38
CA ASP A 710 7.00 -13.25 57.73
C ASP A 710 7.12 -12.12 58.76
N TYR A 711 8.12 -11.23 58.60
CA TYR A 711 8.25 -10.06 59.45
C TYR A 711 7.01 -9.15 59.35
N VAL A 712 6.55 -8.83 58.14
CA VAL A 712 5.40 -7.94 57.92
C VAL A 712 4.11 -8.55 58.47
N ILE A 713 3.89 -9.85 58.25
CA ILE A 713 2.70 -10.57 58.74
C ILE A 713 2.68 -10.65 60.28
N ASN A 714 3.84 -10.87 60.90
CA ASN A 714 3.96 -10.94 62.36
C ASN A 714 3.95 -9.56 63.02
N ASN A 715 4.19 -8.48 62.27
CA ASN A 715 4.22 -7.10 62.76
C ASN A 715 3.34 -6.19 61.87
N PRO A 716 2.04 -6.49 61.70
CA PRO A 716 1.22 -5.76 60.73
C PRO A 716 1.10 -4.28 61.12
N SER A 717 1.22 -3.38 60.12
CA SER A 717 1.07 -1.95 60.36
C SER A 717 -0.33 -1.62 60.89
N LYS A 718 -0.37 -0.73 61.89
CA LYS A 718 -1.61 -0.20 62.46
C LYS A 718 -2.02 1.15 61.84
N ALA A 719 -1.29 1.62 60.82
CA ALA A 719 -1.60 2.87 60.16
C ALA A 719 -2.87 2.75 59.29
N PRO A 720 -3.65 3.84 59.12
CA PRO A 720 -4.78 3.84 58.20
C PRO A 720 -4.33 3.68 56.74
N LEU A 721 -5.18 3.09 55.90
CA LEU A 721 -4.93 2.95 54.46
C LEU A 721 -5.22 4.28 53.75
N ALA A 722 -4.26 5.21 53.81
CA ALA A 722 -4.39 6.53 53.22
C ALA A 722 -3.04 7.09 52.76
N LYS A 723 -2.95 7.51 51.48
CA LYS A 723 -1.68 7.98 50.87
C LYS A 723 -1.21 9.34 51.41
N ASN A 724 -2.11 10.13 51.97
CA ASN A 724 -1.79 11.38 52.66
C ASN A 724 -1.39 11.19 54.14
N HIS A 725 -1.45 9.96 54.68
CA HIS A 725 -1.07 9.69 56.06
C HIS A 725 0.44 9.38 56.18
N PRO A 726 1.18 9.96 57.15
CA PRO A 726 2.64 9.84 57.25
C PRO A 726 3.20 8.40 57.25
N LYS A 727 2.53 7.47 57.94
CA LYS A 727 2.88 6.03 57.95
C LYS A 727 2.14 5.22 56.89
N GLY A 728 0.81 5.33 56.86
CA GLY A 728 -0.07 4.64 55.91
C GLY A 728 0.36 4.74 54.44
N ARG A 729 0.97 5.87 54.03
CA ARG A 729 1.48 6.04 52.67
C ARG A 729 2.59 5.06 52.26
N ASP A 730 3.35 4.53 53.23
CA ASP A 730 4.54 3.70 53.02
C ASP A 730 4.38 2.30 53.64
N GLU A 731 3.52 2.14 54.65
CA GLU A 731 3.34 0.88 55.39
C GLU A 731 2.08 0.07 54.97
N ARG A 732 1.18 0.65 54.17
CA ARG A 732 -0.06 0.02 53.70
C ARG A 732 -0.14 0.09 52.17
N TRP A 733 -0.95 -0.74 51.53
CA TRP A 733 -1.19 -0.70 50.07
C TRP A 733 -2.16 0.43 49.71
N SER A 734 -1.80 1.67 50.04
CA SER A 734 -2.69 2.83 49.97
C SER A 734 -2.80 3.49 48.57
N TRP A 735 -2.25 2.86 47.54
CA TRP A 735 -2.31 3.29 46.14
C TRP A 735 -2.42 2.05 45.24
N CYS A 736 -3.12 2.16 44.11
CA CYS A 736 -3.50 0.99 43.32
C CYS A 736 -2.30 0.29 42.67
N ASP A 737 -1.22 1.00 42.35
CA ASP A 737 0.00 0.41 41.78
C ASP A 737 0.59 -0.69 42.68
N ALA A 738 0.43 -0.57 44.02
CA ALA A 738 0.88 -1.56 45.00
C ALA A 738 0.31 -2.96 44.74
N LEU A 739 -0.86 -3.04 44.09
CA LEU A 739 -1.54 -4.30 43.81
C LEU A 739 -0.83 -5.15 42.75
N PHE A 740 0.05 -4.56 41.93
CA PHE A 740 0.97 -5.31 41.09
C PHE A 740 2.23 -5.73 41.83
N MET A 741 2.73 -4.89 42.73
CA MET A 741 4.04 -5.08 43.35
C MET A 741 4.03 -6.21 44.37
N ALA A 742 3.08 -6.16 45.31
CA ALA A 742 3.08 -6.98 46.50
C ALA A 742 2.24 -8.27 46.38
N PRO A 743 0.92 -8.22 46.08
CA PRO A 743 0.06 -9.40 46.12
C PRO A 743 0.55 -10.63 45.32
N PRO A 744 1.08 -10.48 44.09
CA PRO A 744 1.59 -11.62 43.34
C PRO A 744 2.67 -12.43 44.07
N VAL A 745 3.46 -11.78 44.92
CA VAL A 745 4.52 -12.43 45.71
C VAL A 745 3.92 -13.28 46.83
N TYR A 746 2.91 -12.76 47.53
CA TYR A 746 2.20 -13.50 48.58
C TYR A 746 1.45 -14.72 48.02
N ALA A 747 0.76 -14.54 46.89
CA ALA A 747 0.11 -15.63 46.17
C ALA A 747 1.11 -16.73 45.76
N GLY A 748 2.27 -16.33 45.23
CA GLY A 748 3.32 -17.27 44.86
C GLY A 748 3.90 -18.03 46.04
N LEU A 749 4.22 -17.34 47.16
CA LEU A 749 4.71 -18.02 48.36
C LEU A 749 3.69 -18.98 48.96
N TYR A 750 2.40 -18.65 48.96
CA TYR A 750 1.36 -19.58 49.39
C TYR A 750 1.41 -20.89 48.59
N THR A 751 1.50 -20.81 47.26
CA THR A 751 1.56 -22.00 46.41
C THR A 751 2.85 -22.79 46.57
N LEU A 752 3.97 -22.13 46.84
CA LEU A 752 5.25 -22.80 47.06
C LEU A 752 5.38 -23.45 48.45
N THR A 753 4.71 -22.91 49.47
CA THR A 753 4.89 -23.32 50.87
C THR A 753 3.67 -24.01 51.49
N GLY A 754 2.47 -23.82 50.91
CA GLY A 754 1.19 -24.24 51.49
C GLY A 754 0.71 -23.39 52.68
N ASN A 755 1.45 -22.36 53.09
CA ASN A 755 1.15 -21.62 54.32
C ASN A 755 0.10 -20.52 54.08
N LYS A 756 -1.11 -20.72 54.60
CA LYS A 756 -2.26 -19.82 54.41
C LYS A 756 -2.04 -18.38 54.90
N LYS A 757 -1.11 -18.16 55.83
CA LYS A 757 -0.81 -16.81 56.35
C LYS A 757 -0.52 -15.79 55.24
N TYR A 758 0.11 -16.23 54.15
CA TYR A 758 0.45 -15.34 53.04
C TYR A 758 -0.80 -14.86 52.29
N VAL A 759 -1.72 -15.77 51.96
CA VAL A 759 -2.96 -15.42 51.25
C VAL A 759 -3.98 -14.74 52.15
N ASP A 760 -4.01 -15.06 53.45
CA ASP A 760 -4.89 -14.37 54.40
C ASP A 760 -4.50 -12.88 54.54
N PHE A 761 -3.20 -12.59 54.61
CA PHE A 761 -2.70 -11.21 54.62
C PHE A 761 -2.97 -10.50 53.29
N MET A 762 -2.67 -11.17 52.17
CA MET A 762 -2.88 -10.65 50.83
C MET A 762 -4.34 -10.27 50.58
N ASP A 763 -5.27 -11.19 50.85
CA ASP A 763 -6.70 -10.98 50.60
C ASP A 763 -7.23 -9.79 51.40
N LYS A 764 -6.81 -9.66 52.66
CA LYS A 764 -7.20 -8.55 53.52
C LYS A 764 -6.73 -7.21 52.94
N GLU A 765 -5.43 -7.05 52.71
CA GLU A 765 -4.88 -5.77 52.22
C GLU A 765 -5.36 -5.45 50.80
N PHE A 766 -5.53 -6.45 49.93
CA PHE A 766 -6.03 -6.26 48.56
C PHE A 766 -7.48 -5.75 48.58
N LYS A 767 -8.35 -6.36 49.40
CA LYS A 767 -9.75 -5.95 49.53
C LYS A 767 -9.85 -4.55 50.14
N GLU A 768 -9.11 -4.24 51.20
CA GLU A 768 -9.13 -2.90 51.79
C GLU A 768 -8.65 -1.82 50.79
N CYS A 769 -7.62 -2.11 49.99
CA CYS A 769 -7.17 -1.21 48.93
C CYS A 769 -8.26 -1.01 47.85
N THR A 770 -8.86 -2.12 47.41
CA THR A 770 -9.93 -2.11 46.39
C THR A 770 -11.15 -1.33 46.85
N ASP A 771 -11.64 -1.61 48.07
CA ASP A 771 -12.80 -0.93 48.64
C ASP A 771 -12.57 0.58 48.80
N SER A 772 -11.30 0.99 48.95
CA SER A 772 -10.91 2.41 49.09
C SER A 772 -10.75 3.16 47.77
N LEU A 773 -10.39 2.47 46.68
CA LEU A 773 -9.91 3.12 45.44
C LEU A 773 -10.71 2.76 44.17
N TYR A 774 -11.46 1.67 44.18
CA TYR A 774 -12.22 1.21 43.02
C TYR A 774 -13.55 1.96 42.87
N ASP A 775 -13.75 2.59 41.72
CA ASP A 775 -15.00 3.23 41.37
C ASP A 775 -15.91 2.27 40.60
N LYS A 776 -16.99 1.82 41.25
CA LYS A 776 -17.94 0.85 40.67
C LYS A 776 -18.67 1.36 39.42
N SER A 777 -18.82 2.68 39.27
CA SER A 777 -19.54 3.27 38.14
C SER A 777 -18.68 3.29 36.88
N ALA A 778 -17.43 3.73 37.03
CA ALA A 778 -16.45 3.75 35.94
C ALA A 778 -15.85 2.37 35.66
N LYS A 779 -15.89 1.47 36.65
CA LYS A 779 -15.14 0.20 36.67
C LYS A 779 -13.63 0.44 36.53
N LEU A 780 -13.12 1.47 37.20
CA LEU A 780 -11.72 1.90 37.16
C LEU A 780 -11.23 2.27 38.57
N TYR A 781 -9.92 2.23 38.77
CA TYR A 781 -9.25 2.60 40.02
C TYR A 781 -8.76 4.04 39.99
N PHE A 782 -9.09 4.79 41.03
CA PHE A 782 -8.30 5.96 41.40
C PHE A 782 -6.91 5.50 41.83
N ARG A 783 -5.89 6.30 41.48
CA ARG A 783 -4.52 5.96 41.85
C ARG A 783 -4.35 5.86 43.37
N ASP A 784 -4.89 6.83 44.10
CA ASP A 784 -4.92 6.86 45.56
C ASP A 784 -6.05 7.80 46.07
N CYS A 785 -6.24 7.88 47.38
CA CYS A 785 -7.32 8.65 48.00
C CYS A 785 -7.30 10.15 47.67
N THR A 786 -6.14 10.72 47.32
CA THR A 786 -6.03 12.14 46.95
C THR A 786 -6.61 12.44 45.58
N LYS A 787 -6.87 11.42 44.75
CA LYS A 787 -7.35 11.57 43.37
C LYS A 787 -8.87 11.47 43.24
N ILE A 788 -9.58 10.97 44.24
CA ILE A 788 -11.03 10.69 44.20
C ILE A 788 -11.85 11.94 43.84
N ASN A 789 -11.48 13.08 44.41
CA ASN A 789 -12.19 14.35 44.23
C ASN A 789 -11.61 15.21 43.09
N LEU A 790 -10.53 14.77 42.44
CA LEU A 790 -9.95 15.50 41.31
C LEU A 790 -10.74 15.22 40.02
N ARG A 791 -10.74 16.23 39.14
CA ARG A 791 -11.32 16.16 37.80
C ARG A 791 -10.31 16.62 36.78
N GLU A 792 -10.40 16.06 35.58
CA GLU A 792 -9.61 16.45 34.41
C GLU A 792 -10.19 17.71 33.77
N ALA A 793 -9.54 18.23 32.73
CA ALA A 793 -9.93 19.49 32.10
C ALA A 793 -11.32 19.41 31.45
N ASN A 794 -11.72 18.22 30.98
CA ASN A 794 -13.05 17.95 30.44
C ASN A 794 -14.14 17.70 31.52
N GLY A 795 -13.79 17.78 32.80
CA GLY A 795 -14.72 17.58 33.92
C GLY A 795 -14.91 16.12 34.36
N GLU A 796 -14.27 15.15 33.68
CA GLU A 796 -14.33 13.74 34.04
C GLU A 796 -13.44 13.40 35.25
N LYS A 797 -13.67 12.23 35.86
CA LYS A 797 -12.84 11.70 36.96
C LYS A 797 -11.41 11.41 36.46
N GLN A 798 -10.39 11.76 37.26
CA GLN A 798 -8.99 11.47 36.93
C GLN A 798 -8.65 9.99 37.20
N PHE A 799 -8.79 9.15 36.16
CA PHE A 799 -8.31 7.78 36.16
C PHE A 799 -7.02 7.66 35.36
N TRP A 800 -5.92 7.42 36.07
CA TRP A 800 -4.61 7.28 35.46
C TRP A 800 -4.45 5.90 34.83
N ALA A 801 -4.08 5.87 33.55
CA ALA A 801 -4.01 4.62 32.79
C ALA A 801 -2.99 3.64 33.36
N ARG A 802 -1.77 4.09 33.68
CA ARG A 802 -0.75 3.18 34.23
C ARG A 802 -1.15 2.58 35.57
N GLY A 803 -1.78 3.36 36.45
CA GLY A 803 -2.34 2.86 37.72
C GLY A 803 -3.33 1.71 37.50
N ASN A 804 -4.24 1.87 36.55
CA ASN A 804 -5.18 0.82 36.17
C ASN A 804 -4.49 -0.36 35.46
N GLY A 805 -3.44 -0.10 34.67
CA GLY A 805 -2.62 -1.11 34.03
C GLY A 805 -1.96 -2.04 35.04
N TRP A 806 -1.40 -1.49 36.11
CA TRP A 806 -0.86 -2.27 37.23
C TRP A 806 -1.91 -3.23 37.82
N VAL A 807 -3.11 -2.74 38.09
CA VAL A 807 -4.18 -3.57 38.68
C VAL A 807 -4.66 -4.64 37.71
N LEU A 808 -4.92 -4.29 36.45
CA LEU A 808 -5.40 -5.29 35.48
C LEU A 808 -4.35 -6.38 35.24
N ALA A 809 -3.06 -6.03 35.17
CA ALA A 809 -1.98 -7.00 34.97
C ALA A 809 -1.68 -7.84 36.23
N SER A 810 -1.97 -7.34 37.43
CA SER A 810 -1.69 -8.08 38.65
C SER A 810 -2.60 -9.28 38.84
N ILE A 811 -3.88 -9.14 38.49
CA ILE A 811 -4.88 -10.19 38.69
C ILE A 811 -4.55 -11.48 37.93
N PRO A 812 -4.18 -11.47 36.64
CA PRO A 812 -3.62 -12.62 35.93
C PRO A 812 -2.47 -13.31 36.68
N ILE A 813 -1.51 -12.54 37.19
CA ILE A 813 -0.32 -13.09 37.88
C ILE A 813 -0.72 -13.72 39.21
N ILE A 814 -1.63 -13.10 39.96
CA ILE A 814 -2.20 -13.66 41.19
C ILE A 814 -2.95 -14.96 40.88
N LEU A 815 -3.82 -14.96 39.87
CA LEU A 815 -4.65 -16.11 39.50
C LEU A 815 -3.84 -17.29 38.95
N ASP A 816 -2.73 -17.03 38.26
CA ASP A 816 -1.80 -18.07 37.80
C ASP A 816 -0.94 -18.62 38.94
N ASN A 817 -0.67 -17.80 39.97
CA ASN A 817 0.04 -18.25 41.16
C ASN A 817 -0.86 -18.98 42.15
N LEU A 818 -2.17 -18.73 42.21
CA LEU A 818 -3.09 -19.37 43.16
C LEU A 818 -3.61 -20.74 42.67
N PRO A 819 -3.93 -21.68 43.59
CA PRO A 819 -4.63 -22.91 43.24
C PRO A 819 -5.98 -22.64 42.58
N LYS A 820 -6.39 -23.51 41.64
CA LYS A 820 -7.65 -23.36 40.90
C LYS A 820 -8.89 -23.39 41.79
N ASP A 821 -8.83 -24.09 42.92
CA ASP A 821 -9.87 -24.25 43.93
C ASP A 821 -9.75 -23.25 45.10
N TYR A 822 -8.88 -22.23 44.98
CA TYR A 822 -8.75 -21.21 46.01
C TYR A 822 -10.09 -20.51 46.31
N HIS A 823 -10.47 -20.47 47.58
CA HIS A 823 -11.82 -20.06 48.01
C HIS A 823 -12.24 -18.65 47.54
N ASN A 824 -11.32 -17.69 47.48
CA ASN A 824 -11.60 -16.31 47.05
C ASN A 824 -11.28 -16.05 45.56
N ARG A 825 -11.00 -17.08 44.76
CA ARG A 825 -10.62 -16.93 43.35
C ARG A 825 -11.68 -16.17 42.52
N GLN A 826 -12.96 -16.39 42.80
CA GLN A 826 -14.06 -15.75 42.06
C GLN A 826 -14.11 -14.22 42.26
N TYR A 827 -13.69 -13.72 43.42
CA TYR A 827 -13.60 -12.28 43.69
C TYR A 827 -12.67 -11.60 42.68
N TYR A 828 -11.47 -12.15 42.50
CA TYR A 828 -10.48 -11.64 41.55
C TYR A 828 -10.96 -11.74 40.10
N ILE A 829 -11.62 -12.84 39.72
CA ILE A 829 -12.17 -13.01 38.37
C ILE A 829 -13.23 -11.94 38.08
N ASN A 830 -14.15 -11.71 39.01
CA ASN A 830 -15.21 -10.71 38.81
C ASN A 830 -14.62 -9.30 38.66
N LEU A 831 -13.68 -8.95 39.54
CA LEU A 831 -12.97 -7.68 39.47
C LEU A 831 -12.20 -7.50 38.15
N PHE A 832 -11.49 -8.54 37.70
CA PHE A 832 -10.77 -8.53 36.43
C PHE A 832 -11.69 -8.30 35.24
N LYS A 833 -12.85 -8.99 35.20
CA LYS A 833 -13.82 -8.81 34.12
C LYS A 833 -14.42 -7.40 34.10
N ASP A 834 -14.73 -6.86 35.27
CA ASP A 834 -15.23 -5.48 35.36
C ASP A 834 -14.19 -4.46 34.90
N LEU A 835 -12.93 -4.61 35.33
CA LEU A 835 -11.84 -3.73 34.91
C LEU A 835 -11.60 -3.82 33.40
N ALA A 836 -11.57 -5.03 32.84
CA ALA A 836 -11.40 -5.22 31.39
C ALA A 836 -12.50 -4.50 30.60
N GLU A 837 -13.75 -4.53 31.08
CA GLU A 837 -14.87 -3.81 30.45
C GLU A 837 -14.69 -2.28 30.54
N GLY A 838 -14.30 -1.76 31.71
CA GLY A 838 -14.05 -0.32 31.90
C GLY A 838 -12.89 0.19 31.03
N ILE A 839 -11.80 -0.58 30.96
CA ILE A 839 -10.61 -0.26 30.16
C ILE A 839 -10.91 -0.33 28.66
N LEU A 840 -11.68 -1.33 28.20
CA LEU A 840 -11.97 -1.45 26.77
C LEU A 840 -12.69 -0.21 26.21
N LYS A 841 -13.56 0.42 27.02
CA LYS A 841 -14.31 1.64 26.63
C LYS A 841 -13.45 2.88 26.40
N THR A 842 -12.18 2.83 26.79
CA THR A 842 -11.26 3.98 26.75
C THR A 842 -10.10 3.79 25.77
N GLN A 843 -10.11 2.70 25.01
CA GLN A 843 -9.13 2.46 23.96
C GLN A 843 -9.37 3.41 22.78
N ASP A 844 -8.32 3.99 22.23
CA ASP A 844 -8.41 4.77 21.01
C ASP A 844 -8.62 3.88 19.77
N ASP A 845 -8.93 4.52 18.64
CA ASP A 845 -9.17 3.83 17.36
C ASP A 845 -7.94 3.06 16.84
N ARG A 846 -6.73 3.39 17.32
CA ARG A 846 -5.47 2.74 16.95
C ARG A 846 -5.21 1.51 17.80
N GLY A 847 -5.83 1.40 18.97
CA GLY A 847 -5.57 0.34 19.93
C GLY A 847 -4.70 0.76 21.12
N SER A 848 -4.31 2.03 21.22
CA SER A 848 -3.58 2.60 22.35
C SER A 848 -4.54 3.03 23.46
N TRP A 849 -3.97 3.17 24.66
CA TRP A 849 -4.57 3.93 25.74
C TRP A 849 -3.72 5.15 26.07
N HIS A 850 -4.37 6.20 26.53
CA HIS A 850 -3.76 7.50 26.84
C HIS A 850 -3.49 7.66 28.33
N ALA A 851 -2.66 8.63 28.71
CA ALA A 851 -2.27 8.82 30.11
C ALA A 851 -3.47 9.00 31.06
N SER A 852 -4.51 9.71 30.63
CA SER A 852 -5.82 9.73 31.28
C SER A 852 -6.80 8.85 30.50
N LEU A 853 -7.52 7.98 31.20
CA LEU A 853 -8.47 7.05 30.58
C LEU A 853 -9.77 7.74 30.16
N LEU A 854 -10.12 8.89 30.73
CA LEU A 854 -11.36 9.61 30.43
C LEU A 854 -11.15 11.00 29.82
N ASP A 855 -9.90 11.41 29.57
CA ASP A 855 -9.57 12.71 28.94
C ASP A 855 -8.41 12.55 27.94
N SER A 856 -8.66 11.84 26.84
CA SER A 856 -7.68 11.65 25.77
C SER A 856 -7.35 12.94 25.03
N ASP A 857 -8.24 13.93 25.03
CA ASP A 857 -8.02 15.21 24.34
C ASP A 857 -6.92 16.03 25.01
N SER A 858 -6.90 16.04 26.35
CA SER A 858 -5.81 16.65 27.13
C SER A 858 -4.49 15.86 27.07
N TYR A 859 -4.56 14.55 26.80
CA TYR A 859 -3.42 13.64 26.77
C TYR A 859 -3.37 12.79 25.48
N PRO A 860 -3.24 13.40 24.29
CA PRO A 860 -3.48 12.73 23.02
C PRO A 860 -2.38 11.76 22.58
N LEU A 861 -1.25 11.72 23.31
CA LEU A 861 -0.16 10.80 23.03
C LEU A 861 -0.43 9.45 23.73
N PRO A 862 -0.01 8.33 23.13
CA PRO A 862 -0.17 7.02 23.75
C PRO A 862 0.66 6.92 25.04
N GLU A 863 0.19 6.09 25.97
CA GLU A 863 0.95 5.67 27.14
C GLU A 863 1.21 4.16 27.05
N ASN A 864 2.42 3.82 26.65
CA ASN A 864 2.73 2.46 26.19
C ASN A 864 2.92 1.46 27.32
N SER A 865 3.24 1.91 28.54
CA SER A 865 3.34 0.99 29.68
C SER A 865 1.98 0.46 30.11
N ALA A 866 0.97 1.34 30.22
CA ALA A 866 -0.42 0.98 30.46
C ALA A 866 -0.98 0.15 29.30
N SER A 867 -0.78 0.59 28.06
CA SER A 867 -1.27 -0.11 26.87
C SER A 867 -0.73 -1.54 26.79
N ALA A 868 0.54 -1.75 27.13
CA ALA A 868 1.13 -3.08 27.21
C ALA A 868 0.55 -3.93 28.35
N PHE A 869 0.34 -3.38 29.55
CA PHE A 869 -0.31 -4.09 30.65
C PHE A 869 -1.77 -4.45 30.33
N PHE A 870 -2.51 -3.57 29.66
CA PHE A 870 -3.86 -3.83 29.20
C PHE A 870 -3.90 -4.93 28.15
N CYS A 871 -3.02 -4.84 27.14
CA CYS A 871 -2.86 -5.88 26.12
C CYS A 871 -2.58 -7.24 26.76
N TYR A 872 -1.61 -7.31 27.68
CA TYR A 872 -1.30 -8.52 28.46
C TYR A 872 -2.52 -9.06 29.22
N GLY A 873 -3.16 -8.22 30.03
CA GLY A 873 -4.26 -8.65 30.89
C GLY A 873 -5.44 -9.17 30.08
N ILE A 874 -5.86 -8.44 29.05
CA ILE A 874 -6.98 -8.83 28.19
C ILE A 874 -6.62 -10.09 27.38
N ALA A 875 -5.41 -10.18 26.81
CA ALA A 875 -4.96 -11.37 26.09
C ALA A 875 -4.97 -12.63 26.98
N TRP A 876 -4.49 -12.51 28.22
CA TRP A 876 -4.58 -13.57 29.22
C TRP A 876 -6.04 -13.94 29.53
N GLY A 877 -6.93 -12.95 29.67
CA GLY A 877 -8.34 -13.16 29.94
C GLY A 877 -9.05 -13.94 28.83
N ILE A 878 -8.74 -13.62 27.57
CA ILE A 878 -9.23 -14.36 26.39
C ILE A 878 -8.72 -15.80 26.43
N ARG A 879 -7.39 -16.00 26.61
CA ARG A 879 -6.77 -17.33 26.60
C ARG A 879 -7.36 -18.25 27.66
N ASN A 880 -7.73 -17.71 28.82
CA ASN A 880 -8.30 -18.46 29.94
C ASN A 880 -9.83 -18.55 29.90
N GLY A 881 -10.49 -18.08 28.83
CA GLY A 881 -11.95 -18.16 28.66
C GLY A 881 -12.74 -17.27 29.62
N LEU A 882 -12.11 -16.26 30.20
CA LEU A 882 -12.74 -15.32 31.14
C LEU A 882 -13.33 -14.09 30.45
N LEU A 883 -12.74 -13.71 29.31
CA LEU A 883 -13.23 -12.65 28.41
C LEU A 883 -13.65 -13.27 27.09
N ASP A 884 -14.76 -12.79 26.54
CA ASP A 884 -15.29 -13.35 25.30
C ASP A 884 -14.45 -12.91 24.09
N ARG A 885 -14.17 -13.86 23.21
CA ARG A 885 -13.20 -13.65 22.13
C ARG A 885 -13.69 -12.66 21.08
N ARG A 886 -15.01 -12.63 20.82
CA ARG A 886 -15.65 -11.77 19.82
C ARG A 886 -15.55 -10.28 20.17
N THR A 887 -15.65 -9.94 21.45
CA THR A 887 -15.56 -8.55 21.91
C THR A 887 -14.12 -8.08 22.05
N TYR A 888 -13.23 -8.93 22.57
CA TYR A 888 -11.91 -8.49 23.03
C TYR A 888 -10.74 -8.80 22.08
N MET A 889 -10.87 -9.73 21.12
CA MET A 889 -9.72 -10.11 20.30
C MET A 889 -9.25 -8.99 19.37
N GLU A 890 -10.16 -8.35 18.63
CA GLU A 890 -9.79 -7.26 17.71
C GLU A 890 -9.11 -6.08 18.44
N PRO A 891 -9.64 -5.59 19.58
CA PRO A 891 -8.98 -4.59 20.42
C PRO A 891 -7.57 -4.98 20.88
N VAL A 892 -7.37 -6.24 21.27
CA VAL A 892 -6.06 -6.75 21.71
C VAL A 892 -5.07 -6.84 20.55
N LEU A 893 -5.50 -7.31 19.38
CA LEU A 893 -4.64 -7.38 18.21
C LEU A 893 -4.27 -5.99 17.69
N ARG A 894 -5.19 -5.02 17.74
CA ARG A 894 -4.86 -3.61 17.49
C ARG A 894 -3.86 -3.07 18.51
N ALA A 895 -4.06 -3.33 19.80
CA ALA A 895 -3.14 -2.89 20.84
C ALA A 895 -1.74 -3.48 20.63
N TRP A 896 -1.65 -4.78 20.37
CA TRP A 896 -0.38 -5.44 20.08
C TRP A 896 0.32 -4.84 18.86
N ALA A 897 -0.44 -4.61 17.79
CA ALA A 897 0.10 -3.99 16.60
C ALA A 897 0.63 -2.58 16.94
N THR A 898 -0.19 -1.74 17.54
CA THR A 898 0.19 -0.37 17.86
C THR A 898 1.39 -0.28 18.83
N LEU A 899 1.50 -1.20 19.79
CA LEU A 899 2.69 -1.32 20.64
C LEU A 899 3.95 -1.63 19.83
N CYS A 900 3.87 -2.56 18.87
CA CYS A 900 5.00 -2.93 18.02
C CYS A 900 5.45 -1.77 17.11
N SER A 901 4.56 -0.87 16.67
CA SER A 901 4.96 0.30 15.88
C SER A 901 5.76 1.35 16.67
N TYR A 902 5.69 1.32 18.00
CA TYR A 902 6.47 2.21 18.86
C TYR A 902 7.85 1.66 19.25
N ILE A 903 8.26 0.53 18.66
CA ILE A 903 9.59 -0.05 18.84
C ILE A 903 10.53 0.50 17.76
N HIS A 904 11.57 1.20 18.20
CA HIS A 904 12.61 1.72 17.34
C HIS A 904 13.40 0.58 16.68
N LYS A 905 14.10 0.89 15.58
CA LYS A 905 14.89 -0.10 14.82
C LYS A 905 15.94 -0.81 15.67
N ASP A 906 16.49 -0.15 16.67
CA ASP A 906 17.49 -0.70 17.62
C ASP A 906 16.87 -1.53 18.75
N GLY A 907 15.55 -1.48 18.94
CA GLY A 907 14.83 -2.17 20.01
C GLY A 907 14.35 -1.28 21.17
N LYS A 908 14.68 0.01 21.18
CA LYS A 908 14.15 0.94 22.19
C LYS A 908 12.64 1.08 22.04
N MET A 909 11.90 0.97 23.14
CA MET A 909 10.46 1.29 23.18
C MET A 909 10.23 2.72 23.65
N GLY A 910 9.48 3.51 22.87
CA GLY A 910 9.09 4.88 23.19
C GLY A 910 7.75 5.00 23.92
N TYR A 911 7.36 6.23 24.24
CA TYR A 911 6.09 6.62 24.88
C TYR A 911 5.79 5.93 26.22
N ILE A 912 6.83 5.62 26.98
CA ILE A 912 6.69 5.13 28.36
C ILE A 912 6.76 6.35 29.28
N GLN A 913 5.62 6.71 29.87
CA GLN A 913 5.55 7.88 30.74
C GLN A 913 6.48 7.67 31.95
N PRO A 914 7.30 8.65 32.36
CA PRO A 914 8.20 8.52 33.51
C PRO A 914 7.50 8.18 34.83
N VAL A 915 8.27 7.76 35.84
CA VAL A 915 7.77 7.54 37.21
C VAL A 915 7.02 8.79 37.71
N GLY A 916 5.82 8.57 38.23
CA GLY A 916 4.86 9.65 38.52
C GLY A 916 3.64 9.11 39.27
N HIS A 917 2.66 9.99 39.50
CA HIS A 917 1.47 9.68 40.32
C HIS A 917 0.16 10.25 39.72
N ASP A 918 0.22 10.73 38.48
CA ASP A 918 -0.85 11.40 37.74
C ASP A 918 -0.55 11.35 36.23
N PRO A 919 -1.56 11.57 35.36
CA PRO A 919 -1.35 11.64 33.92
C PRO A 919 -0.32 12.70 33.52
N LYS A 920 0.66 12.30 32.70
CA LYS A 920 1.67 13.18 32.09
C LYS A 920 1.92 12.77 30.63
N PRO A 921 2.29 13.71 29.75
CA PRO A 921 2.69 13.37 28.40
C PRO A 921 3.94 12.49 28.40
N ALA A 922 3.99 11.58 27.44
CA ALA A 922 5.16 10.78 27.07
C ALA A 922 5.42 11.00 25.57
N ASP A 923 6.67 10.99 25.15
CA ASP A 923 7.05 11.12 23.75
C ASP A 923 7.82 9.89 23.24
N GLU A 924 8.11 9.86 21.94
CA GLU A 924 8.84 8.77 21.28
C GLU A 924 10.18 8.41 21.95
N ASN A 925 10.81 9.35 22.66
CA ASN A 925 12.11 9.16 23.29
C ASN A 925 12.01 8.77 24.77
N THR A 926 10.86 8.96 25.41
CA THR A 926 10.62 8.53 26.80
C THR A 926 10.55 7.00 26.90
N THR A 927 11.47 6.44 27.68
CA THR A 927 11.58 4.99 27.91
C THR A 927 11.91 4.71 29.37
N ASP A 928 11.41 3.59 29.91
CA ASP A 928 11.73 3.12 31.25
C ASP A 928 11.47 1.60 31.36
N VAL A 929 12.18 0.93 32.28
CA VAL A 929 12.35 -0.54 32.30
C VAL A 929 11.04 -1.29 32.54
N TYR A 930 10.11 -0.71 33.31
CA TYR A 930 8.81 -1.35 33.58
C TYR A 930 7.92 -1.43 32.35
N GLY A 931 7.98 -0.46 31.42
CA GLY A 931 7.23 -0.52 30.17
C GLY A 931 7.75 -1.63 29.25
N ILE A 932 9.07 -1.88 29.28
CA ILE A 932 9.69 -3.02 28.59
C ILE A 932 9.19 -4.34 29.18
N GLY A 933 9.11 -4.43 30.52
CA GLY A 933 8.55 -5.60 31.20
C GLY A 933 7.09 -5.86 30.81
N ALA A 934 6.26 -4.81 30.81
CA ALA A 934 4.88 -4.87 30.36
C ALA A 934 4.76 -5.36 28.91
N PHE A 935 5.60 -4.85 28.02
CA PHE A 935 5.62 -5.26 26.61
C PHE A 935 5.96 -6.75 26.43
N LEU A 936 6.94 -7.26 27.19
CA LEU A 936 7.29 -8.68 27.16
C LEU A 936 6.19 -9.58 27.75
N LEU A 937 5.45 -9.11 28.76
CA LEU A 937 4.25 -9.80 29.24
C LEU A 937 3.20 -9.89 28.13
N ALA A 938 2.92 -8.78 27.44
CA ALA A 938 1.97 -8.75 26.33
C ALA A 938 2.40 -9.70 25.20
N GLY A 939 3.65 -9.61 24.75
CA GLY A 939 4.21 -10.49 23.73
C GLY A 939 4.12 -11.97 24.09
N SER A 940 4.35 -12.31 25.37
CA SER A 940 4.19 -13.69 25.87
C SER A 940 2.76 -14.20 25.69
N GLU A 941 1.75 -13.41 26.04
CA GLU A 941 0.35 -13.83 25.91
C GLU A 941 -0.15 -13.83 24.47
N ILE A 942 0.29 -12.88 23.64
CA ILE A 942 0.00 -12.89 22.20
C ILE A 942 0.59 -14.14 21.54
N MET A 943 1.84 -14.51 21.88
CA MET A 943 2.45 -15.75 21.37
C MET A 943 1.68 -17.01 21.82
N LYS A 944 1.15 -17.05 23.05
CA LYS A 944 0.31 -18.16 23.53
C LYS A 944 -1.04 -18.23 22.81
N LEU A 945 -1.71 -17.09 22.60
CA LEU A 945 -2.96 -17.02 21.83
C LEU A 945 -2.77 -17.55 20.42
N GLU A 946 -1.62 -17.24 19.81
CA GLU A 946 -1.28 -17.74 18.49
C GLU A 946 -1.13 -19.27 18.45
N LYS A 947 -0.39 -19.85 19.41
CA LYS A 947 -0.18 -21.30 19.51
C LYS A 947 -1.47 -22.07 19.74
N ASN A 948 -2.41 -21.51 20.51
CA ASN A 948 -3.71 -22.14 20.76
C ASN A 948 -4.64 -22.13 19.54
N ASN A 949 -4.46 -21.21 18.59
CA ASN A 949 -5.22 -21.20 17.33
C ASN A 949 -4.72 -22.24 16.30
N GLN A 950 -3.59 -22.91 16.57
CA GLN A 950 -3.02 -23.95 15.71
C GLN A 950 -3.40 -25.38 16.16
N LYS A 951 -4.05 -25.52 17.32
CA LYS A 951 -4.63 -26.77 17.82
C LYS A 951 -6.13 -26.77 17.60
#